data_AF-A0A7W0QDJ9-F1
#
_entry.id   AF-A0A7W0QDJ9-F1
#
_cell.length_a   1.000
_cell.length_b   1.000
_cell.length_c   1.000
_cell.angle_alpha   90.00
_cell.angle_beta   90.00
_cell.angle_gamma   90.00
#
_symmetry.space_group_name_H-M   'P 1'
#
loop_
_entity.id
_entity.type
_entity.pdbx_description
1 polymer ?
#
loop_
_entity_poly.entity_id
_entity_poly.type
_entity_poly.pdbx_seq_one_letter_code
_entity_poly.pdbx_strand_id
1 'polypeptide(L)'
;MRPSRWLLVTLSLLVFACGGGSNNDGNTAACSDGIDNDDDGKIDFPDDPGCSDAADDTEETPAMPQCSDGRDNDGDGKTDYPNDPACFAPQGDDEVDDCPDGPFCPLCSNGIDDDNNGLTDFPEDTGCESAGDSNEFLNNPTACGAGLTIKQISESGMDSGTFASSTSTSTVVSPCGGGAGAPAIAYVMLLTEPKVIVASTDFPGTSADTVIDIRGAQCTQANAHIACNDDISTTNSKSSVTKSLPPGIYYIIVQGHDVSEMGTYELKIDRFAGEGIACAAQSECGPGLICRTPAGASAMVCSQPVCGDGLDDDADGKIDYPADPGCESLTDAAENDTCPGVGPGCPECADGADNDSDGLIDFPADTSCLAPSGRSEACLQSEPITQLTQPFTAGTTTGAVNDFRPPPGSYLGSTCSSSSTHSAPDVAYELTLPAMATLNLNLNIPTFWDSSHSLLNASCNTTAPIACRDSTSMPLTNVAAGRYYLVVDGYSTGSGAYNVIVSGTIANGGSCEAPLAQSGALLCSSGYACKGTAGSRTCQIAQCADGLDNNSDGKTDYPNDAGCSSSSDDTETTVCPGAQCPVCSNTVDDDADAQIDYPTDVSCTSAGHNSEACRSTEQVITLTQPATAGDTTNAIHDVRNSCSSSTSTSKDLTYRLDLPATTTLTLSLTNKSMDSTMALMNATCGGVPIVCSDPDTTTQSNLAAGTYYLVVEGYSTTGASPFSLNVVGKIANGASCESPLALSGALTCNTGYTCQGTAGSRTCAM
;
A
#
# COMPACT_ATOMS: atom_id res chain seq x y z
N MET A 1 28.81 51.13 -17.82
CA MET A 1 29.72 52.31 -17.78
C MET A 1 30.34 52.48 -19.17
N ARG A 2 30.27 53.66 -19.78
CA ARG A 2 30.97 54.03 -21.04
C ARG A 2 32.47 54.29 -20.77
N PRO A 3 33.41 54.13 -21.73
CA PRO A 3 33.71 55.11 -22.82
C PRO A 3 33.99 54.43 -24.19
N SER A 4 33.78 54.96 -25.41
CA SER A 4 34.00 56.25 -26.11
C SER A 4 35.41 56.47 -26.69
N ARG A 5 35.52 56.45 -28.03
CA ARG A 5 36.46 57.18 -28.96
C ARG A 5 36.19 56.72 -30.41
N TRP A 6 35.55 57.49 -31.32
CA TRP A 6 35.92 58.70 -32.10
C TRP A 6 37.03 58.53 -33.15
N LEU A 7 36.65 58.57 -34.44
CA LEU A 7 37.24 59.25 -35.63
C LEU A 7 36.77 58.51 -36.91
N LEU A 8 36.43 59.08 -38.07
CA LEU A 8 36.37 60.44 -38.59
C LEU A 8 35.52 60.39 -39.88
N VAL A 9 34.53 61.29 -40.02
CA VAL A 9 33.75 61.50 -41.24
C VAL A 9 34.51 62.47 -42.15
N THR A 10 34.61 62.16 -43.45
CA THR A 10 34.73 63.19 -44.50
C THR A 10 33.68 62.95 -45.57
N LEU A 11 32.73 63.87 -45.61
CA LEU A 11 31.60 63.98 -46.52
C LEU A 11 31.86 65.11 -47.53
N SER A 12 31.36 64.90 -48.74
CA SER A 12 30.90 65.91 -49.74
C SER A 12 31.83 66.22 -50.92
N LEU A 13 31.38 65.86 -52.12
CA LEU A 13 30.91 66.88 -53.08
C LEU A 13 29.94 66.28 -54.13
N LEU A 14 28.70 66.77 -54.12
CA LEU A 14 27.69 66.63 -55.20
C LEU A 14 28.01 67.61 -56.35
N VAL A 15 27.68 67.26 -57.62
CA VAL A 15 26.80 68.07 -58.50
C VAL A 15 26.08 67.17 -59.53
N PHE A 16 24.78 67.44 -59.66
CA PHE A 16 23.74 66.90 -60.55
C PHE A 16 23.97 67.06 -62.06
N ALA A 17 23.40 66.14 -62.85
CA ALA A 17 22.77 66.46 -64.13
C ALA A 17 21.54 65.56 -64.39
N CYS A 18 20.35 66.17 -64.41
CA CYS A 18 19.14 65.60 -65.01
C CYS A 18 19.14 65.93 -66.51
N GLY A 19 18.88 64.94 -67.36
CA GLY A 19 18.57 65.13 -68.78
C GLY A 19 17.82 63.90 -69.30
N GLY A 20 16.50 64.05 -69.49
CA GLY A 20 15.63 62.97 -69.95
C GLY A 20 15.71 62.67 -71.44
N GLY A 21 15.34 61.44 -71.80
CA GLY A 21 15.08 60.99 -73.16
C GLY A 21 14.67 59.52 -73.16
N SER A 22 13.36 59.25 -73.26
CA SER A 22 12.81 57.90 -73.44
C SER A 22 13.31 57.28 -74.75
N ASN A 23 13.71 56.00 -74.70
CA ASN A 23 13.26 54.91 -75.59
C ASN A 23 14.07 53.64 -75.30
N ASN A 24 13.36 52.56 -74.96
CA ASN A 24 13.79 51.16 -74.82
C ASN A 24 15.14 50.79 -75.47
N ASP A 25 16.16 50.62 -74.65
CA ASP A 25 17.20 49.60 -74.85
C ASP A 25 17.07 48.66 -73.65
N GLY A 26 16.88 47.37 -73.93
CA GLY A 26 16.33 46.39 -73.00
C GLY A 26 17.06 46.34 -71.67
N ASN A 27 16.30 46.10 -70.60
CA ASN A 27 16.83 45.44 -69.41
C ASN A 27 17.30 44.07 -69.91
N THR A 28 18.54 44.00 -70.42
CA THR A 28 19.20 42.72 -70.69
C THR A 28 19.27 42.02 -69.34
N ALA A 29 18.67 40.84 -69.28
CA ALA A 29 18.65 40.05 -68.06
C ALA A 29 20.10 39.75 -67.65
N ALA A 30 20.38 39.67 -66.36
CA ALA A 30 21.74 39.56 -65.82
C ALA A 30 22.54 38.49 -66.56
N CYS A 31 21.89 37.35 -66.86
CA CYS A 31 22.43 36.22 -67.59
C CYS A 31 22.64 36.39 -69.11
N SER A 32 22.63 37.62 -69.62
CA SER A 32 22.84 37.93 -71.04
C SER A 32 23.42 39.33 -71.31
N ASP A 33 23.89 40.01 -70.27
CA ASP A 33 24.36 41.40 -70.36
C ASP A 33 25.88 41.52 -70.54
N GLY A 34 26.62 40.41 -70.45
CA GLY A 34 28.06 40.33 -70.69
C GLY A 34 28.91 40.79 -69.50
N ILE A 35 28.32 40.91 -68.32
CA ILE A 35 28.95 41.31 -67.07
C ILE A 35 28.78 40.16 -66.07
N ASP A 36 29.82 39.87 -65.30
CA ASP A 36 29.75 38.98 -64.14
C ASP A 36 29.06 39.74 -63.00
N ASN A 37 27.76 39.48 -62.81
CA ASN A 37 26.89 40.23 -61.93
C ASN A 37 26.90 39.71 -60.48
N ASP A 38 27.45 38.52 -60.22
CA ASP A 38 27.64 37.95 -58.87
C ASP A 38 29.12 37.80 -58.45
N ASP A 39 30.06 38.22 -59.31
CA ASP A 39 31.52 38.22 -59.14
C ASP A 39 32.12 36.80 -58.94
N ASP A 40 31.46 35.72 -59.42
CA ASP A 40 31.94 34.32 -59.29
C ASP A 40 32.98 33.91 -60.36
N GLY A 41 33.21 34.78 -61.35
CA GLY A 41 34.14 34.61 -62.45
C GLY A 41 33.55 33.91 -63.68
N LYS A 42 32.25 33.56 -63.66
CA LYS A 42 31.46 33.16 -64.82
C LYS A 42 30.65 34.36 -65.33
N ILE A 43 30.24 34.29 -66.59
CA ILE A 43 29.55 35.41 -67.27
C ILE A 43 28.49 34.79 -68.17
N ASP A 44 27.23 35.14 -67.94
CA ASP A 44 26.05 34.81 -68.74
C ASP A 44 25.76 33.32 -68.97
N PHE A 45 24.51 33.03 -69.35
CA PHE A 45 24.13 31.72 -69.88
C PHE A 45 24.83 31.42 -71.22
N PRO A 46 25.35 30.20 -71.47
CA PRO A 46 25.24 28.97 -70.66
C PRO A 46 26.46 28.68 -69.77
N ASP A 47 27.43 29.59 -69.71
CA ASP A 47 28.71 29.33 -69.05
C ASP A 47 28.66 29.62 -67.54
N ASP A 48 27.67 30.42 -67.13
CA ASP A 48 27.28 30.74 -65.76
C ASP A 48 26.21 29.76 -65.20
N PRO A 49 26.52 28.96 -64.16
CA PRO A 49 25.58 28.04 -63.53
C PRO A 49 24.44 28.70 -62.73
N GLY A 50 24.58 29.97 -62.34
CA GLY A 50 23.52 30.73 -61.67
C GLY A 50 22.44 31.19 -62.63
N CYS A 51 22.71 31.09 -63.94
CA CYS A 51 21.77 31.37 -65.00
C CYS A 51 20.98 30.13 -65.45
N SER A 52 19.68 30.10 -65.14
CA SER A 52 18.82 29.02 -65.62
C SER A 52 18.50 29.11 -67.12
N ASP A 53 18.44 30.33 -67.67
CA ASP A 53 18.41 30.64 -69.09
C ASP A 53 18.88 32.09 -69.38
N ALA A 54 19.04 32.44 -70.66
CA ALA A 54 19.53 33.77 -71.09
C ALA A 54 18.56 34.95 -70.83
N ALA A 55 17.37 34.70 -70.28
CA ALA A 55 16.43 35.74 -69.86
C ALA A 55 16.31 35.81 -68.33
N ASP A 56 17.11 35.05 -67.59
CA ASP A 56 17.15 35.07 -66.14
C ASP A 56 17.81 36.35 -65.60
N ASP A 57 17.18 36.93 -64.58
CA ASP A 57 17.48 38.27 -64.07
C ASP A 57 18.56 38.25 -62.97
N THR A 58 19.05 37.06 -62.60
CA THR A 58 20.07 36.85 -61.56
C THR A 58 21.10 35.82 -62.00
N GLU A 59 22.38 36.10 -61.72
CA GLU A 59 23.49 35.14 -61.88
C GLU A 59 23.84 34.47 -60.54
N GLU A 60 23.15 34.79 -59.44
CA GLU A 60 23.42 34.16 -58.14
C GLU A 60 23.18 32.64 -58.19
N THR A 61 24.26 31.87 -58.13
CA THR A 61 24.17 30.44 -57.84
C THR A 61 23.61 30.23 -56.42
N PRO A 62 22.53 29.42 -56.23
CA PRO A 62 22.13 29.04 -54.89
C PRO A 62 23.30 28.38 -54.18
N ALA A 63 23.71 28.94 -53.04
CA ALA A 63 24.78 28.37 -52.23
C ALA A 63 24.48 26.89 -51.98
N MET A 64 25.40 26.02 -52.38
CA MET A 64 25.26 24.59 -52.09
C MET A 64 25.33 24.41 -50.57
N PRO A 65 24.53 23.50 -50.00
CA PRO A 65 24.63 23.18 -48.59
C PRO A 65 26.04 22.74 -48.23
N GLN A 66 26.53 23.19 -47.06
CA GLN A 66 27.91 22.94 -46.65
C GLN A 66 28.29 21.46 -46.79
N CYS A 67 27.39 20.54 -46.40
CA CYS A 67 27.55 19.09 -46.53
C CYS A 67 27.53 18.51 -47.96
N SER A 68 27.59 19.34 -48.98
CA SER A 68 27.60 18.94 -50.40
C SER A 68 28.30 19.95 -51.31
N ASP A 69 29.00 20.93 -50.73
CA ASP A 69 29.58 22.04 -51.50
C ASP A 69 31.00 21.74 -52.03
N GLY A 70 31.56 20.59 -51.66
CA GLY A 70 32.88 20.13 -52.10
C GLY A 70 34.02 20.73 -51.29
N ARG A 71 33.74 21.41 -50.18
CA ARG A 71 34.71 22.08 -49.32
C ARG A 71 34.63 21.51 -47.91
N ASP A 72 35.75 21.63 -47.21
CA ASP A 72 35.88 21.33 -45.79
C ASP A 72 35.62 22.65 -45.05
N ASN A 73 34.38 22.87 -44.62
CA ASN A 73 33.93 24.17 -44.14
C ASN A 73 34.27 24.43 -42.66
N ASP A 74 34.63 23.41 -41.90
CA ASP A 74 35.07 23.52 -40.50
C ASP A 74 36.58 23.31 -40.30
N GLY A 75 37.26 22.73 -41.29
CA GLY A 75 38.71 22.58 -41.38
C GLY A 75 39.27 21.34 -40.68
N ASP A 76 38.45 20.32 -40.41
CA ASP A 76 38.85 19.08 -39.74
C ASP A 76 39.52 18.06 -40.69
N GLY A 77 39.44 18.30 -42.01
CA GLY A 77 40.00 17.46 -43.07
C GLY A 77 39.04 16.39 -43.60
N LYS A 78 37.79 16.35 -43.13
CA LYS A 78 36.66 15.66 -43.72
C LYS A 78 35.93 16.63 -44.67
N THR A 79 35.09 16.08 -45.54
CA THR A 79 34.49 16.87 -46.62
C THR A 79 33.19 16.19 -47.04
N ASP A 80 32.08 16.92 -46.87
CA ASP A 80 30.73 16.57 -47.29
C ASP A 80 30.18 15.22 -46.78
N TYR A 81 28.87 15.04 -46.94
CA TYR A 81 28.22 13.74 -46.84
C TYR A 81 28.75 12.78 -47.93
N PRO A 82 29.05 11.49 -47.63
CA PRO A 82 28.84 10.77 -46.36
C PRO A 82 30.08 10.68 -45.46
N ASN A 83 31.17 11.37 -45.77
CA ASN A 83 32.46 11.15 -45.08
C ASN A 83 32.70 12.10 -43.90
N ASP A 84 31.91 13.17 -43.85
CA ASP A 84 31.96 14.19 -42.81
C ASP A 84 31.03 13.82 -41.62
N PRO A 85 31.55 13.74 -40.38
CA PRO A 85 30.76 13.34 -39.21
C PRO A 85 29.69 14.35 -38.78
N ALA A 86 29.87 15.64 -39.07
CA ALA A 86 28.84 16.66 -38.85
C ALA A 86 27.68 16.55 -39.87
N CYS A 87 27.91 15.89 -41.00
CA CYS A 87 26.94 15.77 -42.08
C CYS A 87 26.07 14.52 -42.01
N PHE A 88 24.86 14.67 -41.46
CA PHE A 88 23.84 13.61 -41.43
C PHE A 88 23.11 13.39 -42.76
N ALA A 89 23.18 14.35 -43.69
CA ALA A 89 22.54 14.27 -45.01
C ALA A 89 23.20 15.24 -46.02
N PRO A 90 23.10 14.96 -47.34
CA PRO A 90 23.67 15.84 -48.37
C PRO A 90 23.01 17.23 -48.49
N GLN A 91 21.93 17.50 -47.76
CA GLN A 91 21.25 18.81 -47.77
C GLN A 91 21.52 19.61 -46.49
N GLY A 92 22.42 19.14 -45.62
CA GLY A 92 22.82 19.81 -44.39
C GLY A 92 23.69 21.04 -44.65
N ASP A 93 23.51 22.08 -43.83
CA ASP A 93 24.22 23.36 -43.91
C ASP A 93 25.25 23.55 -42.77
N ASP A 94 25.62 22.49 -42.06
CA ASP A 94 26.53 22.56 -40.91
C ASP A 94 27.51 21.38 -40.95
N GLU A 95 28.81 21.71 -41.03
CA GLU A 95 29.91 20.74 -41.00
C GLU A 95 30.72 20.82 -39.70
N VAL A 96 30.28 21.58 -38.68
CA VAL A 96 31.09 21.74 -37.46
C VAL A 96 30.87 20.58 -36.49
N ASP A 97 31.92 19.79 -36.25
CA ASP A 97 31.93 18.78 -35.19
C ASP A 97 33.14 18.87 -34.24
N ASP A 98 33.23 17.90 -33.33
CA ASP A 98 34.31 17.73 -32.37
C ASP A 98 35.05 16.38 -32.50
N CYS A 99 34.89 15.67 -33.62
CA CYS A 99 35.55 14.39 -33.89
C CYS A 99 37.08 14.53 -34.08
N PRO A 100 37.87 13.48 -33.77
CA PRO A 100 37.48 12.17 -33.23
C PRO A 100 37.41 12.12 -31.69
N ASP A 101 37.86 13.16 -30.98
CA ASP A 101 38.09 13.12 -29.52
C ASP A 101 37.01 13.85 -28.68
N GLY A 102 36.01 14.43 -29.33
CA GLY A 102 34.98 15.26 -28.71
C GLY A 102 33.80 14.48 -28.15
N PRO A 103 33.11 15.03 -27.14
CA PRO A 103 31.98 14.38 -26.47
C PRO A 103 30.75 14.14 -27.37
N PHE A 104 30.68 14.74 -28.56
CA PHE A 104 29.55 14.58 -29.49
C PHE A 104 29.92 13.86 -30.79
N CYS A 105 31.11 13.25 -30.86
CA CYS A 105 31.51 12.50 -32.04
C CYS A 105 30.60 11.28 -32.28
N PRO A 106 29.99 11.12 -33.47
CA PRO A 106 29.13 9.98 -33.79
C PRO A 106 29.85 8.64 -33.69
N LEU A 107 29.12 7.57 -33.33
CA LEU A 107 29.66 6.21 -33.18
C LEU A 107 30.30 5.66 -34.46
N CYS A 108 29.98 6.23 -35.62
CA CYS A 108 30.58 5.85 -36.91
C CYS A 108 31.85 6.63 -37.29
N SER A 109 32.34 7.52 -36.42
CA SER A 109 33.55 8.33 -36.65
C SER A 109 34.43 8.56 -35.41
N ASN A 110 34.18 7.86 -34.30
CA ASN A 110 34.84 8.15 -33.01
C ASN A 110 36.15 7.36 -32.78
N GLY A 111 36.58 6.54 -33.75
CA GLY A 111 37.80 5.76 -33.66
C GLY A 111 37.70 4.51 -32.80
N ILE A 112 36.49 4.12 -32.38
CA ILE A 112 36.22 2.99 -31.49
C ILE A 112 35.29 2.02 -32.21
N ASP A 113 35.71 0.74 -32.28
CA ASP A 113 34.86 -0.38 -32.72
C ASP A 113 33.78 -0.65 -31.65
N ASP A 114 32.70 0.14 -31.69
CA ASP A 114 31.64 0.21 -30.69
C ASP A 114 30.72 -1.02 -30.72
N ASP A 115 30.64 -1.70 -31.87
CA ASP A 115 29.90 -2.96 -32.03
C ASP A 115 30.78 -4.24 -31.95
N ASN A 116 32.10 -4.07 -31.83
CA ASN A 116 33.11 -5.13 -31.77
C ASN A 116 33.04 -6.18 -32.89
N ASN A 117 32.61 -5.78 -34.08
CA ASN A 117 32.66 -6.61 -35.27
C ASN A 117 34.09 -6.68 -35.88
N GLY A 118 35.01 -5.84 -35.39
CA GLY A 118 36.41 -5.78 -35.81
C GLY A 118 36.69 -4.79 -36.96
N LEU A 119 35.67 -4.01 -37.33
CA LEU A 119 35.73 -2.78 -38.13
C LEU A 119 35.48 -1.62 -37.14
N THR A 120 35.92 -0.40 -37.44
CA THR A 120 36.03 0.65 -36.39
C THR A 120 35.19 1.88 -36.65
N ASP A 121 34.99 2.26 -37.90
CA ASP A 121 34.25 3.46 -38.29
C ASP A 121 33.92 3.37 -39.79
N PHE A 122 33.07 4.27 -40.28
CA PHE A 122 32.89 4.49 -41.70
C PHE A 122 34.21 4.97 -42.37
N PRO A 123 34.54 4.53 -43.60
CA PRO A 123 33.78 3.65 -44.50
C PRO A 123 34.10 2.15 -44.35
N GLU A 124 35.05 1.80 -43.50
CA GLU A 124 35.47 0.41 -43.34
C GLU A 124 34.43 -0.44 -42.61
N ASP A 125 33.65 0.13 -41.69
CA ASP A 125 32.55 -0.53 -41.00
C ASP A 125 31.28 -0.58 -41.86
N THR A 126 30.84 -1.80 -42.17
CA THR A 126 29.63 -2.06 -42.97
C THR A 126 28.31 -1.83 -42.24
N GLY A 127 28.36 -1.57 -40.94
CA GLY A 127 27.27 -1.17 -40.07
C GLY A 127 26.97 0.34 -40.10
N CYS A 128 27.87 1.15 -40.67
CA CYS A 128 27.69 2.58 -40.88
C CYS A 128 27.28 2.88 -42.34
N GLU A 129 26.20 3.65 -42.55
CA GLU A 129 25.82 4.16 -43.87
C GLU A 129 26.55 5.49 -44.18
N SER A 130 26.93 6.24 -43.14
CA SER A 130 27.73 7.47 -43.21
C SER A 130 28.59 7.68 -41.96
N ALA A 131 29.59 8.56 -42.05
CA ALA A 131 30.43 9.01 -40.93
C ALA A 131 29.61 9.73 -39.84
N GLY A 132 28.55 10.44 -40.24
CA GLY A 132 27.66 11.15 -39.32
C GLY A 132 26.58 10.28 -38.68
N ASP A 133 26.52 8.99 -39.00
CA ASP A 133 25.54 8.11 -38.38
C ASP A 133 25.79 7.99 -36.88
N SER A 134 24.75 8.26 -36.09
CA SER A 134 24.85 8.20 -34.64
C SER A 134 24.97 6.76 -34.11
N ASN A 135 24.90 5.74 -34.97
CA ASN A 135 24.89 4.32 -34.60
C ASN A 135 25.64 3.47 -35.64
N GLU A 136 26.67 2.76 -35.18
CA GLU A 136 27.44 1.78 -35.98
C GLU A 136 26.71 0.44 -36.17
N PHE A 137 25.53 0.25 -35.55
CA PHE A 137 24.86 -1.05 -35.51
C PHE A 137 23.54 -1.11 -36.28
N LEU A 138 23.48 -1.99 -37.29
CA LEU A 138 22.19 -2.57 -37.69
C LEU A 138 22.19 -4.09 -37.94
N ASN A 139 23.31 -4.77 -38.20
CA ASN A 139 23.30 -6.24 -38.42
C ASN A 139 24.65 -6.96 -38.15
N ASN A 140 25.03 -7.18 -36.89
CA ASN A 140 26.04 -8.20 -36.56
C ASN A 140 25.34 -9.52 -36.16
N PRO A 141 25.15 -10.48 -37.08
CA PRO A 141 24.45 -11.75 -36.81
C PRO A 141 25.23 -12.70 -35.88
N THR A 142 26.45 -12.33 -35.48
CA THR A 142 27.33 -13.14 -34.63
C THR A 142 27.71 -12.48 -33.30
N ALA A 143 27.11 -11.33 -32.96
CA ALA A 143 27.48 -10.54 -31.76
C ALA A 143 27.42 -11.35 -30.45
N CYS A 144 26.44 -12.26 -30.33
CA CYS A 144 26.28 -13.17 -29.20
C CYS A 144 26.82 -14.59 -29.46
N GLY A 145 27.77 -14.73 -30.39
CA GLY A 145 28.40 -15.99 -30.76
C GLY A 145 27.76 -16.65 -31.98
N ALA A 146 28.53 -17.53 -32.62
CA ALA A 146 28.09 -18.23 -33.82
C ALA A 146 26.94 -19.21 -33.54
N GLY A 147 25.90 -19.17 -34.37
CA GLY A 147 24.75 -20.08 -34.29
C GLY A 147 23.54 -19.52 -33.52
N LEU A 148 23.67 -18.36 -32.87
CA LEU A 148 22.56 -17.66 -32.23
C LEU A 148 21.93 -16.66 -33.20
N THR A 149 20.64 -16.81 -33.45
CA THR A 149 19.86 -15.86 -34.25
C THR A 149 19.59 -14.61 -33.41
N ILE A 150 19.99 -13.46 -33.95
CA ILE A 150 19.71 -12.14 -33.37
C ILE A 150 18.58 -11.51 -34.18
N LYS A 151 17.55 -11.02 -33.48
CA LYS A 151 16.43 -10.28 -34.04
C LYS A 151 16.38 -8.88 -33.46
N GLN A 152 15.99 -7.91 -34.27
CA GLN A 152 15.51 -6.64 -33.74
C GLN A 152 14.10 -6.82 -33.19
N ILE A 153 13.85 -6.36 -31.97
CA ILE A 153 12.53 -6.44 -31.38
C ILE A 153 11.59 -5.40 -32.00
N SER A 154 10.32 -5.76 -32.15
CA SER A 154 9.28 -4.87 -32.66
C SER A 154 9.12 -3.61 -31.78
N GLU A 155 8.62 -2.52 -32.38
CA GLU A 155 8.32 -1.28 -31.64
C GLU A 155 7.32 -1.52 -30.50
N SER A 156 6.38 -2.46 -30.67
CA SER A 156 5.43 -2.84 -29.62
C SER A 156 6.05 -3.60 -28.45
N GLY A 157 7.31 -4.02 -28.57
CA GLY A 157 8.01 -4.81 -27.57
C GLY A 157 7.52 -6.25 -27.47
N MET A 158 6.67 -6.73 -28.38
CA MET A 158 6.19 -8.12 -28.38
C MET A 158 6.83 -8.95 -29.49
N ASP A 159 7.28 -10.15 -29.14
CA ASP A 159 7.65 -11.19 -30.11
C ASP A 159 7.31 -12.59 -29.57
N SER A 160 7.40 -13.60 -30.42
CA SER A 160 7.30 -15.01 -30.01
C SER A 160 8.32 -15.87 -30.76
N GLY A 161 8.61 -17.03 -30.19
CA GLY A 161 9.56 -17.97 -30.76
C GLY A 161 9.25 -19.41 -30.40
N THR A 162 10.03 -20.33 -30.97
CA THR A 162 9.95 -21.76 -30.69
C THR A 162 11.35 -22.30 -30.55
N PHE A 163 11.61 -22.95 -29.42
CA PHE A 163 12.82 -23.72 -29.20
C PHE A 163 12.72 -25.02 -30.00
N ALA A 164 13.53 -25.10 -31.06
CA ALA A 164 13.64 -26.25 -31.95
C ALA A 164 15.11 -26.71 -32.01
N SER A 165 15.33 -28.02 -32.08
CA SER A 165 16.64 -28.66 -31.85
C SER A 165 17.74 -28.38 -32.88
N SER A 166 17.57 -27.45 -33.83
CA SER A 166 18.57 -27.18 -34.87
C SER A 166 18.52 -25.80 -35.54
N THR A 167 17.77 -24.82 -35.03
CA THR A 167 17.61 -23.52 -35.71
C THR A 167 18.46 -22.40 -35.14
N SER A 168 18.55 -22.29 -33.81
CA SER A 168 19.27 -21.21 -33.14
C SER A 168 19.67 -21.64 -31.74
N THR A 169 20.96 -21.58 -31.39
CA THR A 169 21.47 -22.02 -30.08
C THR A 169 22.42 -20.99 -29.46
N SER A 170 22.36 -20.85 -28.14
CA SER A 170 23.25 -19.96 -27.39
C SER A 170 24.47 -20.73 -26.88
N THR A 171 25.66 -20.22 -27.22
CA THR A 171 26.91 -20.66 -26.58
C THR A 171 27.28 -19.81 -25.37
N VAL A 172 26.56 -18.69 -25.17
CA VAL A 172 26.73 -17.78 -24.04
C VAL A 172 26.10 -18.41 -22.81
N VAL A 173 26.91 -18.64 -21.78
CA VAL A 173 26.45 -19.23 -20.52
C VAL A 173 25.86 -18.13 -19.63
N SER A 174 24.63 -18.36 -19.16
CA SER A 174 23.96 -17.48 -18.21
C SER A 174 24.10 -18.04 -16.78
N PRO A 175 24.29 -17.18 -15.76
CA PRO A 175 24.33 -17.62 -14.36
C PRO A 175 23.04 -18.27 -13.85
N CYS A 176 21.91 -18.00 -14.50
CA CYS A 176 20.60 -18.52 -14.09
C CYS A 176 20.24 -19.85 -14.75
N GLY A 177 21.03 -20.35 -15.71
CA GLY A 177 20.68 -21.54 -16.49
C GLY A 177 20.73 -21.29 -17.99
N GLY A 178 20.78 -22.35 -18.78
CA GLY A 178 20.92 -22.29 -20.24
C GLY A 178 22.34 -21.94 -20.74
N GLY A 179 22.45 -21.69 -22.05
CA GLY A 179 23.72 -21.62 -22.77
C GLY A 179 24.25 -23.00 -23.14
N ALA A 180 25.55 -23.11 -23.43
CA ALA A 180 26.22 -24.37 -23.79
C ALA A 180 25.55 -25.18 -24.93
N GLY A 181 24.88 -24.49 -25.86
CA GLY A 181 24.15 -25.09 -26.97
C GLY A 181 22.64 -25.18 -26.76
N ALA A 182 22.09 -24.60 -25.69
CA ALA A 182 20.64 -24.52 -25.48
C ALA A 182 19.95 -23.74 -26.61
N PRO A 183 18.75 -24.16 -27.05
CA PRO A 183 17.99 -23.41 -28.04
C PRO A 183 17.66 -22.01 -27.50
N ALA A 184 17.91 -20.99 -28.32
CA ALA A 184 17.86 -19.60 -27.87
C ALA A 184 17.62 -18.63 -29.03
N ILE A 185 17.08 -17.46 -28.75
CA ILE A 185 16.99 -16.32 -29.68
C ILE A 185 17.43 -15.07 -28.91
N ALA A 186 18.29 -14.27 -29.52
CA ALA A 186 18.72 -12.99 -28.96
C ALA A 186 17.91 -11.84 -29.58
N TYR A 187 17.57 -10.88 -28.74
CA TYR A 187 16.91 -9.64 -29.13
C TYR A 187 17.83 -8.48 -28.88
N VAL A 188 18.10 -7.68 -29.91
CA VAL A 188 18.91 -6.46 -29.78
C VAL A 188 18.03 -5.24 -29.59
N MET A 189 18.48 -4.35 -28.72
CA MET A 189 17.84 -3.07 -28.44
C MET A 189 18.87 -1.98 -28.20
N LEU A 190 18.58 -0.79 -28.72
CA LEU A 190 19.32 0.44 -28.46
C LEU A 190 18.51 1.32 -27.50
N LEU A 191 19.17 1.80 -26.45
CA LEU A 191 18.63 2.78 -25.51
C LEU A 191 19.36 4.10 -25.70
N THR A 192 18.65 5.17 -26.06
CA THR A 192 19.22 6.53 -26.23
C THR A 192 19.14 7.36 -24.94
N GLU A 193 18.35 6.90 -23.97
CA GLU A 193 18.17 7.53 -22.66
C GLU A 193 17.99 6.41 -21.60
N PRO A 194 18.23 6.68 -20.30
CA PRO A 194 17.97 5.69 -19.25
C PRO A 194 16.55 5.10 -19.32
N LYS A 195 16.44 3.78 -19.27
CA LYS A 195 15.16 3.06 -19.24
C LYS A 195 15.14 1.96 -18.18
N VAL A 196 13.98 1.71 -17.60
CA VAL A 196 13.71 0.47 -16.86
C VAL A 196 13.08 -0.53 -17.82
N ILE A 197 13.76 -1.65 -18.01
CA ILE A 197 13.34 -2.73 -18.90
C ILE A 197 12.66 -3.81 -18.08
N VAL A 198 11.44 -4.16 -18.48
CA VAL A 198 10.70 -5.31 -17.96
C VAL A 198 10.53 -6.32 -19.09
N ALA A 199 11.35 -7.37 -19.07
CA ALA A 199 11.30 -8.46 -20.03
C ALA A 199 10.62 -9.67 -19.37
N SER A 200 9.53 -10.16 -19.95
CA SER A 200 8.78 -11.30 -19.40
C SER A 200 8.35 -12.29 -20.47
N THR A 201 8.43 -13.58 -20.13
CA THR A 201 7.81 -14.67 -20.89
C THR A 201 6.55 -15.21 -20.24
N ASP A 202 6.01 -14.55 -19.19
CA ASP A 202 4.83 -15.00 -18.45
C ASP A 202 3.50 -14.75 -19.18
N PHE A 203 3.33 -15.45 -20.29
CA PHE A 203 2.15 -15.39 -21.11
C PHE A 203 1.55 -16.78 -21.32
N PRO A 204 0.24 -16.88 -21.61
CA PRO A 204 -0.40 -18.16 -21.85
C PRO A 204 0.17 -18.95 -23.05
N GLY A 205 0.81 -18.28 -24.02
CA GLY A 205 1.45 -18.93 -25.16
C GLY A 205 2.84 -19.52 -24.88
N THR A 206 3.41 -19.27 -23.70
CA THR A 206 4.69 -19.84 -23.27
C THR A 206 4.48 -21.22 -22.66
N SER A 207 5.11 -22.22 -23.27
CA SER A 207 5.07 -23.62 -22.85
C SER A 207 6.46 -24.19 -22.51
N ALA A 208 7.52 -23.53 -22.98
CA ALA A 208 8.90 -23.90 -22.66
C ALA A 208 9.30 -23.41 -21.26
N ASP A 209 10.26 -24.12 -20.67
CA ASP A 209 11.04 -23.67 -19.52
C ASP A 209 12.07 -22.61 -19.99
N THR A 210 11.79 -21.33 -19.72
CA THR A 210 12.58 -20.24 -20.29
C THR A 210 13.62 -19.73 -19.32
N VAL A 211 14.70 -19.16 -19.86
CA VAL A 211 15.64 -18.28 -19.17
C VAL A 211 15.74 -16.99 -19.97
N ILE A 212 15.64 -15.84 -19.30
CA ILE A 212 15.99 -14.52 -19.86
C ILE A 212 17.36 -14.12 -19.32
N ASP A 213 18.30 -13.75 -20.20
CA ASP A 213 19.61 -13.18 -19.86
C ASP A 213 19.81 -11.84 -20.57
N ILE A 214 19.95 -10.76 -19.80
CA ILE A 214 20.21 -9.40 -20.31
C ILE A 214 21.72 -9.15 -20.28
N ARG A 215 22.26 -8.72 -21.41
CA ARG A 215 23.69 -8.48 -21.62
C ARG A 215 23.96 -7.14 -22.30
N GLY A 216 25.11 -6.54 -22.01
CA GLY A 216 25.59 -5.33 -22.71
C GLY A 216 26.14 -5.62 -24.12
N ALA A 217 26.66 -4.58 -24.78
CA ALA A 217 27.17 -4.62 -26.17
C ALA A 217 28.14 -5.79 -26.44
N GLN A 218 29.04 -6.09 -25.50
CA GLN A 218 30.01 -7.18 -25.58
C GLN A 218 29.40 -8.56 -25.27
N CYS A 219 28.35 -8.95 -25.97
CA CYS A 219 27.45 -10.04 -25.58
C CYS A 219 28.16 -11.37 -25.21
N THR A 220 29.23 -11.75 -25.89
CA THR A 220 29.95 -13.02 -25.59
C THR A 220 30.86 -12.96 -24.35
N GLN A 221 31.22 -11.76 -23.87
CA GLN A 221 32.13 -11.63 -22.74
C GLN A 221 31.42 -11.95 -21.42
N ALA A 222 32.14 -12.56 -20.48
CA ALA A 222 31.57 -12.98 -19.20
C ALA A 222 31.09 -11.78 -18.34
N ASN A 223 31.76 -10.64 -18.42
CA ASN A 223 31.40 -9.39 -17.73
C ASN A 223 30.24 -8.62 -18.39
N ALA A 224 29.79 -9.04 -19.58
CA ALA A 224 28.67 -8.38 -20.25
C ALA A 224 27.31 -8.79 -19.66
N HIS A 225 27.26 -9.82 -18.83
CA HIS A 225 26.04 -10.21 -18.11
C HIS A 225 25.59 -9.11 -17.14
N ILE A 226 24.30 -8.78 -17.15
CA ILE A 226 23.71 -7.74 -16.30
C ILE A 226 22.68 -8.30 -15.32
N ALA A 227 21.74 -9.11 -15.82
CA ALA A 227 20.68 -9.70 -15.03
C ALA A 227 20.11 -10.92 -15.75
N CYS A 228 19.68 -11.93 -15.00
CA CYS A 228 18.97 -13.08 -15.57
C CYS A 228 17.86 -13.57 -14.63
N ASN A 229 16.93 -14.34 -15.18
CA ASN A 229 15.93 -15.10 -14.44
C ASN A 229 15.58 -16.36 -15.24
N ASP A 230 15.45 -17.47 -14.53
CA ASP A 230 15.04 -18.80 -15.04
C ASP A 230 13.56 -18.98 -14.72
N ASP A 231 13.26 -19.20 -13.44
CA ASP A 231 11.91 -19.32 -12.94
C ASP A 231 11.42 -18.04 -12.23
N ILE A 232 10.19 -17.62 -12.49
CA ILE A 232 9.45 -16.63 -11.69
C ILE A 232 9.16 -17.18 -10.29
N SER A 233 8.87 -18.48 -10.20
CA SER A 233 8.69 -19.19 -8.93
C SER A 233 8.89 -20.69 -9.14
N THR A 234 8.98 -21.45 -8.04
CA THR A 234 9.12 -22.92 -8.08
C THR A 234 7.97 -23.66 -8.80
N THR A 235 6.88 -22.97 -9.14
CA THR A 235 5.73 -23.52 -9.88
C THR A 235 5.51 -22.86 -11.25
N ASN A 236 6.28 -21.83 -11.59
CA ASN A 236 6.17 -21.08 -12.84
C ASN A 236 7.54 -21.03 -13.53
N SER A 237 7.75 -21.97 -14.45
CA SER A 237 8.99 -22.14 -15.23
C SER A 237 9.16 -21.14 -16.37
N LYS A 238 8.58 -19.95 -16.20
CA LYS A 238 8.70 -18.84 -17.13
C LYS A 238 9.52 -17.77 -16.44
N SER A 239 10.10 -16.88 -17.22
CA SER A 239 11.03 -15.89 -16.71
C SER A 239 10.47 -14.48 -16.72
N SER A 240 10.93 -13.67 -15.78
CA SER A 240 10.72 -12.23 -15.77
C SER A 240 11.95 -11.52 -15.19
N VAL A 241 12.44 -10.51 -15.88
CA VAL A 241 13.57 -9.68 -15.45
C VAL A 241 13.15 -8.22 -15.51
N THR A 242 13.37 -7.50 -14.41
CA THR A 242 13.24 -6.04 -14.36
C THR A 242 14.60 -5.42 -14.06
N LYS A 243 15.08 -4.50 -14.90
CA LYS A 243 16.37 -3.84 -14.70
C LYS A 243 16.41 -2.41 -15.23
N SER A 244 16.97 -1.50 -14.44
CA SER A 244 17.33 -0.15 -14.89
C SER A 244 18.62 -0.21 -15.69
N LEU A 245 18.60 0.33 -16.91
CA LEU A 245 19.72 0.32 -17.85
C LEU A 245 20.02 1.76 -18.32
N PRO A 246 21.29 2.18 -18.31
CA PRO A 246 21.70 3.45 -18.92
C PRO A 246 21.57 3.41 -20.46
N PRO A 247 21.80 4.53 -21.17
CA PRO A 247 21.92 4.53 -22.62
C PRO A 247 23.00 3.56 -23.09
N GLY A 248 22.74 2.85 -24.19
CA GLY A 248 23.64 1.86 -24.77
C GLY A 248 22.93 0.74 -25.51
N ILE A 249 23.73 -0.19 -26.04
CA ILE A 249 23.27 -1.37 -26.76
C ILE A 249 23.16 -2.56 -25.81
N TYR A 250 22.03 -3.26 -25.88
CA TYR A 250 21.76 -4.43 -25.05
C TYR A 250 21.21 -5.60 -25.87
N TYR A 251 21.55 -6.80 -25.40
CA TYR A 251 21.04 -8.06 -25.92
C TYR A 251 20.23 -8.77 -24.84
N ILE A 252 19.00 -9.16 -25.18
CA ILE A 252 18.13 -9.97 -24.33
C ILE A 252 18.06 -11.35 -24.97
N ILE A 253 18.72 -12.32 -24.35
CA ILE A 253 18.74 -13.70 -24.80
C ILE A 253 17.59 -14.43 -24.12
N VAL A 254 16.65 -14.94 -24.90
CA VAL A 254 15.61 -15.86 -24.44
C VAL A 254 16.01 -17.27 -24.85
N GLN A 255 16.23 -18.13 -23.87
CA GLN A 255 16.77 -19.47 -24.08
C GLN A 255 16.04 -20.52 -23.25
N GLY A 256 16.20 -21.79 -23.60
CA GLY A 256 15.78 -22.89 -22.73
C GLY A 256 16.70 -23.04 -21.52
N HIS A 257 16.16 -23.51 -20.39
CA HIS A 257 16.95 -23.80 -19.19
C HIS A 257 18.08 -24.82 -19.45
N ASP A 258 17.88 -25.77 -20.38
CA ASP A 258 18.92 -26.69 -20.83
C ASP A 258 18.87 -27.01 -22.34
N VAL A 259 19.79 -27.86 -22.79
CA VAL A 259 19.95 -28.24 -24.21
C VAL A 259 18.84 -29.12 -24.76
N SER A 260 18.01 -29.69 -23.90
CA SER A 260 16.89 -30.57 -24.24
C SER A 260 15.54 -29.86 -24.24
N GLU A 261 15.51 -28.61 -23.79
CA GLU A 261 14.29 -27.82 -23.67
C GLU A 261 13.69 -27.47 -25.03
N MET A 262 12.38 -27.65 -25.16
CA MET A 262 11.65 -27.53 -26.41
C MET A 262 10.24 -27.01 -26.14
N GLY A 263 9.79 -26.04 -26.93
CA GLY A 263 8.46 -25.46 -26.75
C GLY A 263 8.35 -24.08 -27.37
N THR A 264 7.21 -23.43 -27.16
CA THR A 264 6.98 -22.05 -27.58
C THR A 264 7.22 -21.08 -26.44
N TYR A 265 7.63 -19.86 -26.76
CA TYR A 265 7.61 -18.74 -25.83
C TYR A 265 6.97 -17.53 -26.49
N GLU A 266 6.27 -16.74 -25.68
CA GLU A 266 5.90 -15.36 -26.00
C GLU A 266 6.75 -14.45 -25.12
N LEU A 267 7.20 -13.33 -25.67
CA LEU A 267 8.06 -12.35 -25.01
C LEU A 267 7.43 -10.98 -25.10
N LYS A 268 7.40 -10.27 -23.98
CA LYS A 268 7.12 -8.84 -23.92
C LYS A 268 8.27 -8.11 -23.25
N ILE A 269 8.73 -7.04 -23.87
CA ILE A 269 9.75 -6.12 -23.37
C ILE A 269 9.12 -4.74 -23.26
N ASP A 270 8.66 -4.41 -22.06
CA ASP A 270 8.20 -3.06 -21.75
C ASP A 270 9.39 -2.16 -21.41
N ARG A 271 9.36 -0.93 -21.92
CA ARG A 271 10.40 0.08 -21.74
C ARG A 271 9.79 1.29 -21.04
N PHE A 272 10.14 1.48 -19.79
CA PHE A 272 9.66 2.61 -18.99
C PHE A 272 10.75 3.67 -18.87
N ALA A 273 10.34 4.91 -18.59
CA ALA A 273 11.28 5.99 -18.27
C ALA A 273 12.18 5.58 -17.09
N GLY A 274 13.49 5.73 -17.28
CA GLY A 274 14.50 5.47 -16.26
C GLY A 274 14.71 6.64 -15.33
N GLU A 275 15.65 6.49 -14.41
CA GLU A 275 15.97 7.51 -13.42
C GLU A 275 16.45 8.82 -14.09
N GLY A 276 15.93 9.96 -13.62
CA GLY A 276 16.21 11.30 -14.16
C GLY A 276 15.41 11.69 -15.40
N ILE A 277 14.60 10.79 -15.98
CA ILE A 277 13.78 11.10 -17.17
C ILE A 277 12.50 11.83 -16.76
N ALA A 278 12.16 12.89 -17.50
CA ALA A 278 10.94 13.66 -17.26
C ALA A 278 9.69 12.79 -17.35
N CYS A 279 8.76 12.99 -16.42
CA CYS A 279 7.51 12.24 -16.35
C CYS A 279 6.31 13.16 -16.10
N ALA A 280 5.17 12.79 -16.65
CA ALA A 280 3.88 13.45 -16.39
C ALA A 280 2.97 12.59 -15.48
N ALA A 281 3.20 11.28 -15.41
CA ALA A 281 2.41 10.35 -14.60
C ALA A 281 3.25 9.17 -14.09
N GLN A 282 2.83 8.59 -12.95
CA GLN A 282 3.48 7.42 -12.35
C GLN A 282 3.59 6.22 -13.30
N SER A 283 2.64 6.05 -14.22
CA SER A 283 2.63 4.95 -15.20
C SER A 283 3.76 5.02 -16.22
N GLU A 284 4.43 6.17 -16.35
CA GLU A 284 5.55 6.36 -17.26
C GLU A 284 6.87 5.87 -16.66
N CYS A 285 6.98 5.88 -15.32
CA CYS A 285 8.14 5.44 -14.59
C CYS A 285 8.17 3.93 -14.43
N GLY A 286 9.37 3.36 -14.51
CA GLY A 286 9.57 1.93 -14.33
C GLY A 286 9.25 1.45 -12.92
N PRO A 287 9.01 0.13 -12.75
CA PRO A 287 8.92 -0.47 -11.42
C PRO A 287 10.15 -0.10 -10.57
N GLY A 288 9.92 0.35 -9.34
CA GLY A 288 10.96 0.83 -8.44
C GLY A 288 11.24 2.33 -8.51
N LEU A 289 10.64 3.07 -9.46
CA LEU A 289 10.76 4.53 -9.56
C LEU A 289 9.41 5.21 -9.33
N ILE A 290 9.43 6.43 -8.83
CA ILE A 290 8.26 7.29 -8.65
C ILE A 290 8.38 8.58 -9.45
N CYS A 291 7.25 9.03 -10.01
CA CYS A 291 7.18 10.29 -10.73
C CYS A 291 7.02 11.43 -9.71
N ARG A 292 8.11 12.13 -9.42
CA ARG A 292 8.15 13.22 -8.43
C ARG A 292 9.09 14.34 -8.85
N THR A 293 9.11 15.42 -8.07
CA THR A 293 10.13 16.48 -8.20
C THR A 293 11.11 16.31 -7.05
N PRO A 294 12.31 15.74 -7.28
CA PRO A 294 13.33 15.59 -6.23
C PRO A 294 13.77 16.95 -5.66
N ALA A 295 14.31 16.97 -4.44
CA ALA A 295 14.86 18.18 -3.84
C ALA A 295 15.86 18.88 -4.79
N GLY A 296 15.64 20.17 -5.03
CA GLY A 296 16.47 20.98 -5.93
C GLY A 296 16.14 20.86 -7.42
N ALA A 297 15.25 19.94 -7.83
CA ALA A 297 14.80 19.82 -9.21
C ALA A 297 13.72 20.86 -9.58
N SER A 298 13.66 21.24 -10.86
CA SER A 298 12.67 22.19 -11.39
C SER A 298 11.53 21.53 -12.19
N ALA A 299 11.52 20.21 -12.30
CA ALA A 299 10.55 19.44 -13.09
C ALA A 299 10.33 18.05 -12.48
N MET A 300 9.18 17.44 -12.79
CA MET A 300 8.89 16.06 -12.41
C MET A 300 9.71 15.09 -13.27
N VAL A 301 10.41 14.19 -12.61
CA VAL A 301 11.22 13.12 -13.21
C VAL A 301 10.92 11.79 -12.50
N CYS A 302 11.21 10.70 -13.18
CA CYS A 302 11.26 9.39 -12.53
C CYS A 302 12.51 9.36 -11.64
N SER A 303 12.30 9.29 -10.33
CA SER A 303 13.38 9.18 -9.33
C SER A 303 13.14 7.96 -8.45
N GLN A 304 14.14 7.53 -7.70
CA GLN A 304 13.92 6.57 -6.62
C GLN A 304 12.95 7.16 -5.57
N PRO A 305 12.35 6.30 -4.72
CA PRO A 305 11.61 6.74 -3.55
C PRO A 305 12.44 7.72 -2.71
N VAL A 306 11.78 8.59 -1.95
CA VAL A 306 12.42 9.67 -1.18
C VAL A 306 13.50 9.10 -0.27
N CYS A 307 13.20 8.00 0.40
CA CYS A 307 14.10 7.33 1.34
C CYS A 307 15.17 6.41 0.70
N GLY A 308 15.39 6.50 -0.62
CA GLY A 308 16.44 5.76 -1.30
C GLY A 308 17.04 6.46 -2.51
N ASP A 309 16.94 7.79 -2.63
CA ASP A 309 17.43 8.52 -3.80
C ASP A 309 18.76 9.25 -3.60
N GLY A 310 19.32 9.18 -2.39
CA GLY A 310 20.59 9.81 -2.03
C GLY A 310 20.49 11.32 -1.79
N LEU A 311 19.29 11.89 -1.66
CA LEU A 311 19.05 13.29 -1.38
C LEU A 311 18.41 13.48 0.00
N ASP A 312 18.92 14.46 0.74
CA ASP A 312 18.28 14.99 1.96
C ASP A 312 17.06 15.83 1.55
N ASP A 313 15.90 15.19 1.40
CA ASP A 313 14.69 15.82 0.85
C ASP A 313 13.96 16.71 1.88
N ASP A 314 14.17 16.48 3.18
CA ASP A 314 13.56 17.26 4.27
C ASP A 314 14.52 18.28 4.97
N ALA A 315 15.80 18.24 4.60
CA ALA A 315 16.88 19.14 5.01
C ALA A 315 17.24 19.07 6.51
N ASP A 316 17.04 17.92 7.16
CA ASP A 316 17.45 17.68 8.55
C ASP A 316 18.95 17.27 8.68
N GLY A 317 19.61 16.99 7.55
CA GLY A 317 21.02 16.57 7.47
C GLY A 317 21.24 15.05 7.50
N LYS A 318 20.16 14.26 7.49
CA LYS A 318 20.09 12.85 7.16
C LYS A 318 19.64 12.74 5.69
N ILE A 319 19.63 11.54 5.10
CA ILE A 319 19.68 11.43 3.63
C ILE A 319 18.82 10.28 3.12
N ASP A 320 18.83 9.14 3.80
CA ASP A 320 18.10 7.96 3.33
C ASP A 320 18.04 6.91 4.45
N TYR A 321 17.19 5.90 4.25
CA TYR A 321 17.26 4.67 5.04
C TYR A 321 18.64 3.99 4.89
N PRO A 322 19.25 3.48 5.98
CA PRO A 322 18.73 3.36 7.34
C PRO A 322 19.20 4.48 8.28
N ALA A 323 19.80 5.56 7.77
CA ALA A 323 20.40 6.61 8.61
C ALA A 323 19.42 7.72 9.00
N ASP A 324 18.31 7.79 8.26
CA ASP A 324 17.26 8.78 8.38
C ASP A 324 16.11 8.32 9.31
N PRO A 325 15.72 9.09 10.34
CA PRO A 325 14.60 8.74 11.23
C PRO A 325 13.22 8.92 10.58
N GLY A 326 13.11 9.68 9.49
CA GLY A 326 11.90 9.83 8.70
C GLY A 326 11.67 8.70 7.71
N CYS A 327 12.65 7.80 7.56
CA CYS A 327 12.59 6.66 6.67
C CYS A 327 12.46 5.33 7.44
N GLU A 328 11.32 4.66 7.28
CA GLU A 328 11.11 3.30 7.79
C GLU A 328 11.64 2.24 6.78
N SER A 329 11.71 2.57 5.49
CA SER A 329 12.26 1.71 4.44
C SER A 329 12.85 2.48 3.24
N LEU A 330 13.67 1.81 2.42
CA LEU A 330 14.18 2.34 1.13
C LEU A 330 13.08 2.66 0.11
N THR A 331 11.84 2.21 0.35
CA THR A 331 10.72 2.37 -0.60
C THR A 331 9.70 3.42 -0.17
N ASP A 332 9.95 4.09 0.94
CA ASP A 332 9.01 5.06 1.49
C ASP A 332 8.91 6.31 0.62
N ALA A 333 7.68 6.83 0.52
CA ALA A 333 7.35 7.96 -0.35
C ALA A 333 7.58 9.33 0.31
N ALA A 334 8.02 9.35 1.58
CA ALA A 334 8.30 10.55 2.35
C ALA A 334 9.38 10.25 3.39
N GLU A 335 10.29 11.21 3.58
CA GLU A 335 11.36 11.24 4.58
C GLU A 335 11.04 12.24 5.69
N ASN A 336 9.88 12.91 5.65
CA ASN A 336 9.64 14.02 6.55
C ASN A 336 9.42 13.59 8.01
N ASP A 337 10.24 14.12 8.91
CA ASP A 337 10.02 13.93 10.34
C ASP A 337 10.07 15.25 11.14
N THR A 338 10.04 15.13 12.47
CA THR A 338 10.21 16.27 13.39
C THR A 338 11.47 16.15 14.25
N CYS A 339 12.42 15.32 13.82
CA CYS A 339 13.61 14.90 14.53
C CYS A 339 14.87 15.54 13.93
N PRO A 340 15.25 16.78 14.32
CA PRO A 340 16.48 17.43 13.85
C PRO A 340 17.76 16.84 14.47
N GLY A 341 17.77 15.55 14.81
CA GLY A 341 18.92 14.82 15.35
C GLY A 341 18.68 14.13 16.69
N VAL A 342 18.35 14.87 17.76
CA VAL A 342 18.05 14.33 19.10
C VAL A 342 17.06 15.26 19.84
N GLY A 343 16.04 14.69 20.51
CA GLY A 343 15.11 15.45 21.35
C GLY A 343 13.62 15.08 21.21
N PRO A 344 12.72 15.84 21.86
CA PRO A 344 11.28 15.54 21.89
C PRO A 344 10.68 15.65 20.48
N GLY A 345 10.27 14.52 19.91
CA GLY A 345 9.78 14.42 18.53
C GLY A 345 10.54 13.37 17.69
N CYS A 346 11.65 12.84 18.21
CA CYS A 346 12.38 11.72 17.65
C CYS A 346 11.79 10.36 18.11
N PRO A 347 11.85 9.31 17.27
CA PRO A 347 11.58 7.93 17.68
C PRO A 347 12.54 7.50 18.80
N GLU A 348 12.13 6.52 19.62
CA GLU A 348 12.93 6.09 20.79
C GLU A 348 14.35 5.68 20.38
N CYS A 349 14.57 5.14 19.16
CA CYS A 349 15.90 4.76 18.64
C CYS A 349 16.76 5.92 18.11
N ALA A 350 16.30 7.17 18.25
CA ALA A 350 16.99 8.39 17.83
C ALA A 350 16.78 9.58 18.79
N ASP A 351 16.20 9.38 19.96
CA ASP A 351 15.79 10.49 20.84
C ASP A 351 16.88 10.94 21.83
N GLY A 352 18.02 10.23 21.87
CA GLY A 352 19.14 10.55 22.75
C GLY A 352 18.99 9.99 24.16
N ALA A 353 18.03 9.10 24.41
CA ALA A 353 17.77 8.50 25.71
C ALA A 353 17.76 6.97 25.62
N ASP A 354 18.52 6.35 26.54
CA ASP A 354 18.49 4.91 26.82
C ASP A 354 17.12 4.50 27.41
N ASN A 355 16.16 4.26 26.52
CA ASN A 355 14.75 4.07 26.81
C ASN A 355 14.44 2.67 27.35
N ASP A 356 15.31 1.69 27.09
CA ASP A 356 15.21 0.32 27.62
C ASP A 356 16.14 0.05 28.83
N SER A 357 17.02 1.00 29.14
CA SER A 357 17.97 0.99 30.27
C SER A 357 19.04 -0.10 30.19
N ASP A 358 19.44 -0.51 28.97
CA ASP A 358 20.51 -1.48 28.75
C ASP A 358 21.92 -0.85 28.72
N GLY A 359 21.98 0.49 28.66
CA GLY A 359 23.21 1.28 28.65
C GLY A 359 23.74 1.67 27.27
N LEU A 360 23.06 1.24 26.19
CA LEU A 360 23.14 1.78 24.84
C LEU A 360 22.05 2.85 24.69
N ILE A 361 22.22 3.80 23.75
CA ILE A 361 21.40 5.04 23.76
C ILE A 361 20.54 5.22 22.52
N ASP A 362 21.01 4.84 21.34
CA ASP A 362 20.31 5.03 20.06
C ASP A 362 21.05 4.23 18.96
N PHE A 363 20.44 4.08 17.78
CA PHE A 363 21.15 3.63 16.58
C PHE A 363 22.33 4.56 16.22
N PRO A 364 23.49 4.06 15.76
CA PRO A 364 23.84 2.65 15.52
C PRO A 364 24.55 1.99 16.71
N ALA A 365 24.64 2.69 17.84
CA ALA A 365 25.35 2.19 19.01
C ALA A 365 24.51 1.14 19.75
N ASP A 366 23.20 1.31 19.73
CA ASP A 366 22.25 0.34 20.22
C ASP A 366 21.93 -0.71 19.15
N THR A 367 22.20 -1.96 19.49
CA THR A 367 21.93 -3.13 18.64
C THR A 367 20.48 -3.58 18.69
N SER A 368 19.70 -3.07 19.65
CA SER A 368 18.25 -3.25 19.73
C SER A 368 17.51 -2.45 18.63
N CYS A 369 18.13 -1.37 18.14
CA CYS A 369 17.63 -0.53 17.08
C CYS A 369 18.18 -0.94 15.71
N LEU A 370 17.29 -1.26 14.77
CA LEU A 370 17.66 -1.57 13.38
C LEU A 370 17.88 -0.31 12.53
N ALA A 371 17.17 0.77 12.87
CA ALA A 371 17.27 2.09 12.26
C ALA A 371 16.82 3.18 13.27
N PRO A 372 17.22 4.46 13.08
CA PRO A 372 16.75 5.60 13.86
C PRO A 372 15.23 5.82 13.82
N SER A 373 14.55 5.33 12.76
CA SER A 373 13.08 5.36 12.65
C SER A 373 12.37 4.40 13.62
N GLY A 374 13.13 3.53 14.30
CA GLY A 374 12.62 2.60 15.30
C GLY A 374 11.89 3.31 16.45
N ARG A 375 10.61 2.96 16.64
CA ARG A 375 9.77 3.58 17.67
C ARG A 375 10.00 3.04 19.08
N SER A 376 10.75 1.95 19.21
CA SER A 376 11.14 1.42 20.51
C SER A 376 12.51 0.78 20.48
N GLU A 377 13.32 1.11 21.48
CA GLU A 377 14.61 0.48 21.75
C GLU A 377 14.45 -0.85 22.49
N ALA A 378 13.30 -1.06 23.14
CA ALA A 378 13.10 -2.26 23.97
C ALA A 378 12.81 -3.53 23.13
N CYS A 379 12.16 -3.38 21.97
CA CYS A 379 11.71 -4.51 21.15
C CYS A 379 12.46 -4.55 19.81
N LEU A 380 13.24 -5.61 19.59
CA LEU A 380 13.81 -5.97 18.29
C LEU A 380 12.68 -6.39 17.34
N GLN A 381 12.11 -5.44 16.59
CA GLN A 381 11.16 -5.71 15.51
C GLN A 381 11.57 -4.97 14.25
N SER A 382 11.49 -5.66 13.12
CA SER A 382 11.73 -5.12 11.77
C SER A 382 10.47 -4.41 11.25
N GLU A 383 9.31 -4.76 11.79
CA GLU A 383 8.01 -4.16 11.49
C GLU A 383 7.62 -3.02 12.47
N PRO A 384 6.83 -2.04 12.01
CA PRO A 384 6.30 -1.00 12.89
C PRO A 384 5.30 -1.57 13.91
N ILE A 385 5.54 -1.28 15.19
CA ILE A 385 4.65 -1.68 16.29
C ILE A 385 3.35 -0.85 16.24
N THR A 386 2.22 -1.53 16.08
CA THR A 386 0.90 -0.88 15.99
C THR A 386 0.29 -0.67 17.38
N GLN A 387 -0.23 0.53 17.68
CA GLN A 387 -0.95 0.78 18.92
C GLN A 387 -2.38 0.22 18.90
N LEU A 388 -2.74 -0.58 19.92
CA LEU A 388 -4.11 -1.00 20.15
C LEU A 388 -4.88 0.10 20.87
N THR A 389 -5.79 0.74 20.13
CA THR A 389 -6.66 1.80 20.64
C THR A 389 -8.14 1.46 20.58
N GLN A 390 -8.49 0.31 19.97
CA GLN A 390 -9.84 -0.13 19.72
C GLN A 390 -10.07 -1.54 20.31
N PRO A 391 -11.33 -1.92 20.62
CA PRO A 391 -11.64 -3.26 21.14
C PRO A 391 -11.34 -4.38 20.13
N PHE A 392 -11.35 -4.05 18.83
CA PHE A 392 -11.04 -4.97 17.74
C PHE A 392 -9.96 -4.38 16.86
N THR A 393 -8.93 -5.17 16.55
CA THR A 393 -7.89 -4.79 15.59
C THR A 393 -7.58 -5.99 14.70
N ALA A 394 -7.75 -5.81 13.39
CA ALA A 394 -7.41 -6.83 12.40
C ALA A 394 -5.90 -6.80 12.12
N GLY A 395 -5.31 -7.97 11.91
CA GLY A 395 -3.89 -8.13 11.61
C GLY A 395 -3.61 -9.35 10.75
N THR A 396 -2.38 -9.47 10.28
CA THR A 396 -1.88 -10.65 9.57
C THR A 396 -0.40 -10.85 9.86
N THR A 397 0.03 -12.09 10.11
CA THR A 397 1.46 -12.43 10.18
C THR A 397 2.05 -12.77 8.82
N THR A 398 1.22 -12.94 7.77
CA THR A 398 1.71 -13.23 6.42
C THR A 398 2.55 -12.07 5.87
N GLY A 399 3.82 -12.34 5.56
CA GLY A 399 4.75 -11.37 5.00
C GLY A 399 5.58 -10.62 6.04
N ALA A 400 5.33 -10.83 7.34
CA ALA A 400 6.18 -10.31 8.40
C ALA A 400 7.48 -11.13 8.53
N VAL A 401 8.49 -10.52 9.14
CA VAL A 401 9.75 -11.12 9.53
C VAL A 401 9.54 -11.90 10.83
N ASN A 402 10.37 -12.92 11.06
CA ASN A 402 10.44 -13.63 12.33
C ASN A 402 11.63 -13.04 13.12
N ASP A 403 11.37 -12.09 14.01
CA ASP A 403 12.36 -11.49 14.90
C ASP A 403 12.02 -11.66 16.39
N PHE A 404 10.79 -12.08 16.70
CA PHE A 404 10.43 -12.55 18.02
C PHE A 404 10.58 -14.07 18.14
N ARG A 405 11.05 -14.49 19.31
CA ARG A 405 11.07 -15.91 19.67
C ARG A 405 10.41 -16.10 21.04
N PRO A 406 9.24 -16.75 21.11
CA PRO A 406 8.63 -17.09 22.39
C PRO A 406 9.58 -17.98 23.20
N PRO A 407 9.68 -17.77 24.53
CA PRO A 407 10.60 -18.55 25.34
C PRO A 407 10.17 -20.01 25.38
N PRO A 408 11.13 -20.95 25.26
CA PRO A 408 10.82 -22.38 25.37
C PRO A 408 10.40 -22.71 26.81
N GLY A 409 9.12 -23.01 27.04
CA GLY A 409 8.60 -23.41 28.34
C GLY A 409 7.08 -23.32 28.47
N SER A 410 6.53 -23.95 29.51
CA SER A 410 5.11 -23.85 29.86
C SER A 410 4.89 -22.63 30.77
N TYR A 411 4.19 -21.61 30.28
CA TYR A 411 3.79 -20.44 31.07
C TYR A 411 2.30 -20.55 31.41
N LEU A 412 1.96 -20.61 32.70
CA LEU A 412 0.59 -20.79 33.20
C LEU A 412 -0.15 -22.01 32.58
N GLY A 413 0.57 -23.07 32.20
CA GLY A 413 0.00 -24.31 31.68
C GLY A 413 -0.10 -24.43 30.15
N SER A 414 0.30 -23.41 29.39
CA SER A 414 0.36 -23.43 27.92
C SER A 414 1.81 -23.34 27.42
N THR A 415 2.13 -24.08 26.36
CA THR A 415 3.41 -23.97 25.64
C THR A 415 3.22 -23.07 24.43
N CYS A 416 3.97 -21.98 24.34
CA CYS A 416 3.84 -21.02 23.23
C CYS A 416 4.86 -21.23 22.11
N SER A 417 5.78 -22.17 22.29
CA SER A 417 6.69 -22.62 21.24
C SER A 417 6.99 -24.09 21.48
N SER A 418 7.00 -24.88 20.41
CA SER A 418 7.17 -26.33 20.45
C SER A 418 8.62 -26.80 20.28
N SER A 419 9.58 -25.96 19.84
CA SER A 419 10.94 -26.44 19.56
C SER A 419 12.03 -25.35 19.41
N SER A 420 13.28 -25.80 19.23
CA SER A 420 14.48 -24.99 18.98
C SER A 420 14.57 -24.37 17.57
N THR A 421 13.64 -24.67 16.66
CA THR A 421 13.54 -24.05 15.33
C THR A 421 12.19 -23.33 15.23
N HIS A 422 12.20 -22.03 15.48
CA HIS A 422 11.04 -21.14 15.36
C HIS A 422 11.34 -20.22 14.17
N SER A 423 10.49 -20.24 13.16
CA SER A 423 10.66 -19.45 11.93
C SER A 423 9.32 -18.92 11.44
N ALA A 424 8.34 -18.81 12.34
CA ALA A 424 7.02 -18.29 12.02
C ALA A 424 7.08 -16.76 12.10
N PRO A 425 6.56 -16.04 11.10
CA PRO A 425 6.44 -14.59 11.16
C PRO A 425 5.65 -14.11 12.38
N ASP A 426 6.05 -12.95 12.91
CA ASP A 426 5.44 -12.36 14.10
C ASP A 426 5.13 -10.87 13.92
N VAL A 427 4.24 -10.35 14.77
CA VAL A 427 3.82 -8.94 14.76
C VAL A 427 3.59 -8.49 16.21
N ALA A 428 4.23 -7.40 16.62
CA ALA A 428 3.97 -6.78 17.92
C ALA A 428 2.96 -5.63 17.85
N TYR A 429 2.19 -5.55 18.92
CA TYR A 429 1.27 -4.46 19.22
C TYR A 429 1.65 -3.80 20.53
N GLU A 430 1.55 -2.48 20.60
CA GLU A 430 1.68 -1.75 21.86
C GLU A 430 0.31 -1.49 22.48
N LEU A 431 0.21 -1.65 23.80
CA LEU A 431 -0.98 -1.33 24.56
C LEU A 431 -0.63 -0.61 25.87
N THR A 432 -1.26 0.54 26.06
CA THR A 432 -1.17 1.32 27.30
C THR A 432 -2.36 0.99 28.19
N LEU A 433 -2.11 0.39 29.34
CA LEU A 433 -3.14 -0.07 30.26
C LEU A 433 -3.18 0.79 31.54
N PRO A 434 -4.38 1.15 32.03
CA PRO A 434 -4.54 1.62 33.40
C PRO A 434 -4.39 0.44 34.37
N ALA A 435 -4.49 0.70 35.68
CA ALA A 435 -4.52 -0.38 36.65
C ALA A 435 -5.77 -1.24 36.43
N MET A 436 -5.61 -2.52 36.11
CA MET A 436 -6.70 -3.42 35.73
C MET A 436 -7.04 -4.39 36.86
N ALA A 437 -8.32 -4.57 37.14
CA ALA A 437 -8.82 -5.70 37.93
C ALA A 437 -8.79 -6.99 37.09
N THR A 438 -9.26 -6.92 35.85
CA THR A 438 -9.23 -8.02 34.87
C THR A 438 -8.83 -7.49 33.50
N LEU A 439 -8.10 -8.29 32.74
CA LEU A 439 -7.75 -8.04 31.35
C LEU A 439 -7.89 -9.35 30.58
N ASN A 440 -8.50 -9.30 29.40
CA ASN A 440 -8.62 -10.43 28.51
C ASN A 440 -8.16 -10.01 27.11
N LEU A 441 -7.11 -10.67 26.65
CA LEU A 441 -6.58 -10.52 25.30
C LEU A 441 -6.89 -11.82 24.57
N ASN A 442 -7.73 -11.74 23.53
CA ASN A 442 -8.18 -12.91 22.78
C ASN A 442 -7.87 -12.75 21.30
N LEU A 443 -7.51 -13.84 20.65
CA LEU A 443 -7.34 -13.89 19.20
C LEU A 443 -8.51 -14.65 18.58
N ASN A 444 -9.15 -14.02 17.59
CA ASN A 444 -10.07 -14.71 16.69
C ASN A 444 -9.33 -15.03 15.40
N ILE A 445 -9.05 -16.31 15.20
CA ILE A 445 -8.26 -16.85 14.07
C ILE A 445 -9.12 -17.79 13.22
N PRO A 446 -8.99 -17.76 11.88
CA PRO A 446 -9.53 -18.80 11.00
C PRO A 446 -8.93 -20.17 11.33
N THR A 447 -9.71 -21.26 11.18
CA THR A 447 -9.35 -22.63 11.61
C THR A 447 -8.19 -23.30 10.84
N PHE A 448 -7.44 -22.57 10.02
CA PHE A 448 -6.47 -23.13 9.06
C PHE A 448 -5.01 -22.94 9.47
N TRP A 449 -4.72 -22.20 10.54
CA TRP A 449 -3.38 -22.04 11.08
C TRP A 449 -3.42 -21.87 12.60
N ASP A 450 -2.30 -22.15 13.23
CA ASP A 450 -2.16 -22.14 14.68
C ASP A 450 -1.29 -20.96 15.11
N SER A 451 -1.69 -20.28 16.17
CA SER A 451 -1.10 -19.02 16.63
C SER A 451 -0.64 -19.12 18.08
N SER A 452 0.40 -18.37 18.43
CA SER A 452 0.74 -18.08 19.81
C SER A 452 0.71 -16.58 20.04
N HIS A 453 0.37 -16.14 21.26
CA HIS A 453 0.51 -14.75 21.61
C HIS A 453 1.05 -14.56 23.01
N SER A 454 1.95 -13.60 23.14
CA SER A 454 2.72 -13.30 24.34
C SER A 454 2.46 -11.87 24.78
N LEU A 455 2.18 -11.66 26.07
CA LEU A 455 2.18 -10.34 26.68
C LEU A 455 3.52 -10.08 27.36
N LEU A 456 4.17 -9.00 26.96
CA LEU A 456 5.46 -8.54 27.46
C LEU A 456 5.29 -7.26 28.26
N ASN A 457 6.22 -7.02 29.19
CA ASN A 457 6.32 -5.75 29.90
C ASN A 457 6.98 -4.67 29.03
N ALA A 458 7.11 -3.46 29.57
CA ALA A 458 7.74 -2.34 28.87
C ALA A 458 9.19 -2.59 28.42
N SER A 459 9.91 -3.55 29.03
CA SER A 459 11.27 -3.95 28.64
C SER A 459 11.31 -5.03 27.56
N CYS A 460 10.16 -5.34 26.94
CA CYS A 460 10.00 -6.35 25.89
C CYS A 460 10.69 -7.71 26.15
N ASN A 461 10.76 -8.15 27.41
CA ASN A 461 11.60 -9.30 27.76
C ASN A 461 11.03 -10.60 27.19
N THR A 462 11.60 -11.03 26.07
CA THR A 462 11.20 -12.22 25.31
C THR A 462 11.49 -13.53 26.06
N THR A 463 12.35 -13.50 27.09
CA THR A 463 12.69 -14.70 27.87
C THR A 463 11.72 -14.97 29.02
N ALA A 464 10.98 -13.95 29.46
CA ALA A 464 10.06 -14.03 30.60
C ALA A 464 8.79 -13.16 30.36
N PRO A 465 7.90 -13.57 29.43
CA PRO A 465 6.64 -12.89 29.19
C PRO A 465 5.77 -12.93 30.45
N ILE A 466 4.95 -11.90 30.62
CA ILE A 466 3.95 -11.81 31.69
C ILE A 466 2.97 -12.96 31.57
N ALA A 467 2.53 -13.23 30.34
CA ALA A 467 1.68 -14.34 30.02
C ALA A 467 1.85 -14.73 28.57
N CYS A 468 1.54 -15.97 28.27
CA CYS A 468 1.53 -16.45 26.90
C CYS A 468 0.46 -17.54 26.72
N ARG A 469 -0.19 -17.57 25.56
CA ARG A 469 -1.24 -18.53 25.20
C ARG A 469 -1.08 -19.01 23.77
N ASP A 470 -1.55 -20.23 23.55
CA ASP A 470 -1.65 -20.89 22.25
C ASP A 470 -3.13 -20.88 21.83
N SER A 471 -3.44 -20.13 20.76
CA SER A 471 -4.75 -20.06 20.08
C SER A 471 -5.99 -19.95 20.98
N THR A 472 -5.86 -19.36 22.17
CA THR A 472 -6.91 -19.32 23.21
C THR A 472 -6.90 -18.01 23.99
N SER A 473 -8.00 -17.66 24.65
CA SER A 473 -8.10 -16.43 25.44
C SER A 473 -7.03 -16.33 26.53
N MET A 474 -6.46 -15.13 26.73
CA MET A 474 -5.50 -14.81 27.77
C MET A 474 -6.13 -13.94 28.87
N PRO A 475 -6.86 -14.54 29.85
CA PRO A 475 -7.36 -13.83 31.00
C PRO A 475 -6.24 -13.57 32.01
N LEU A 476 -6.17 -12.33 32.48
CA LEU A 476 -5.22 -11.80 33.45
C LEU A 476 -5.97 -11.03 34.52
N THR A 477 -5.40 -10.97 35.72
CA THR A 477 -5.98 -10.24 36.86
C THR A 477 -4.91 -9.39 37.52
N ASN A 478 -5.32 -8.27 38.12
CA ASN A 478 -4.43 -7.35 38.83
C ASN A 478 -3.23 -6.88 37.98
N VAL A 479 -3.47 -6.53 36.72
CA VAL A 479 -2.42 -6.00 35.84
C VAL A 479 -2.14 -4.56 36.25
N ALA A 480 -0.87 -4.24 36.48
CA ALA A 480 -0.46 -2.89 36.87
C ALA A 480 -0.72 -1.88 35.74
N ALA A 481 -0.78 -0.59 36.09
CA ALA A 481 -0.79 0.45 35.07
C ALA A 481 0.59 0.52 34.40
N GLY A 482 0.61 0.65 33.08
CA GLY A 482 1.87 0.73 32.34
C GLY A 482 1.71 0.47 30.85
N ARG A 483 2.85 0.50 30.18
CA ARG A 483 3.02 0.13 28.76
C ARG A 483 3.39 -1.36 28.67
N TYR A 484 2.80 -2.03 27.70
CA TYR A 484 2.95 -3.45 27.46
C TYR A 484 2.95 -3.74 25.96
N TYR A 485 3.55 -4.86 25.56
CA TYR A 485 3.56 -5.32 24.18
C TYR A 485 2.86 -6.67 24.05
N LEU A 486 1.91 -6.77 23.12
CA LEU A 486 1.30 -8.03 22.72
C LEU A 486 1.93 -8.48 21.42
N VAL A 487 2.69 -9.57 21.46
CA VAL A 487 3.24 -10.19 20.25
C VAL A 487 2.31 -11.30 19.81
N VAL A 488 1.88 -11.24 18.55
CA VAL A 488 1.13 -12.30 17.88
C VAL A 488 2.07 -13.01 16.93
N ASP A 489 2.14 -14.33 17.06
CA ASP A 489 3.13 -15.15 16.40
C ASP A 489 2.45 -16.44 15.87
N GLY A 490 3.05 -17.09 14.89
CA GLY A 490 2.63 -18.40 14.44
C GLY A 490 3.18 -19.53 15.29
N TYR A 491 2.33 -20.50 15.64
CA TYR A 491 2.84 -21.71 16.29
C TYR A 491 3.60 -22.55 15.26
N SER A 492 4.89 -22.83 15.53
CA SER A 492 5.80 -23.58 14.65
C SER A 492 6.12 -22.85 13.33
N THR A 493 5.26 -22.98 12.32
CA THR A 493 5.40 -22.34 11.00
C THR A 493 4.08 -21.73 10.54
N GLY A 494 3.09 -21.62 11.44
CA GLY A 494 1.79 -21.03 11.13
C GLY A 494 1.93 -19.57 10.71
N SER A 495 1.08 -19.10 9.80
CA SER A 495 0.89 -17.68 9.55
C SER A 495 -0.47 -17.44 8.93
N GLY A 496 -1.01 -16.23 9.10
CA GLY A 496 -2.28 -15.85 8.50
C GLY A 496 -2.92 -14.63 9.16
N ALA A 497 -4.16 -14.36 8.74
CA ALA A 497 -4.97 -13.26 9.28
C ALA A 497 -5.59 -13.62 10.63
N TYR A 498 -5.76 -12.62 11.49
CA TYR A 498 -6.36 -12.72 12.82
C TYR A 498 -7.05 -11.41 13.23
N ASN A 499 -7.86 -11.48 14.28
CA ASN A 499 -8.36 -10.30 14.97
C ASN A 499 -7.96 -10.34 16.45
N VAL A 500 -7.32 -9.28 16.92
CA VAL A 500 -7.08 -9.03 18.34
C VAL A 500 -8.34 -8.46 18.96
N ILE A 501 -8.79 -9.07 20.06
CA ILE A 501 -9.95 -8.65 20.84
C ILE A 501 -9.47 -8.30 22.24
N VAL A 502 -9.65 -7.03 22.63
CA VAL A 502 -9.26 -6.53 23.94
C VAL A 502 -10.52 -6.27 24.77
N SER A 503 -10.56 -6.82 25.99
CA SER A 503 -11.62 -6.51 26.95
C SER A 503 -11.10 -6.55 28.38
N GLY A 504 -11.73 -5.84 29.31
CA GLY A 504 -11.31 -5.91 30.72
C GLY A 504 -12.06 -4.96 31.65
N THR A 505 -11.80 -5.13 32.94
CA THR A 505 -12.34 -4.28 34.00
C THR A 505 -11.21 -3.49 34.66
N ILE A 506 -11.32 -2.17 34.65
CA ILE A 506 -10.39 -1.23 35.31
C ILE A 506 -10.57 -1.35 36.82
N ALA A 507 -9.46 -1.35 37.56
CA ALA A 507 -9.51 -1.35 39.01
C ALA A 507 -10.21 -0.09 39.55
N ASN A 508 -10.93 -0.21 40.66
CA ASN A 508 -11.65 0.92 41.26
C ASN A 508 -10.66 2.06 41.61
N GLY A 509 -10.99 3.29 41.21
CA GLY A 509 -10.10 4.45 41.31
C GLY A 509 -9.02 4.53 40.22
N GLY A 510 -8.91 3.54 39.33
CA GLY A 510 -8.01 3.55 38.18
C GLY A 510 -8.41 4.59 37.13
N SER A 511 -7.45 5.04 36.34
CA SER A 511 -7.68 5.98 35.23
C SER A 511 -8.51 5.31 34.14
N CYS A 512 -9.50 6.02 33.62
CA CYS A 512 -10.29 5.59 32.46
C CYS A 512 -9.97 6.43 31.21
N GLU A 513 -8.85 7.16 31.20
CA GLU A 513 -8.43 8.03 30.09
C GLU A 513 -7.66 7.29 28.98
N ALA A 514 -7.22 6.05 29.22
CA ALA A 514 -6.49 5.28 28.21
C ALA A 514 -7.33 5.10 26.94
N PRO A 515 -6.73 5.09 25.73
CA PRO A 515 -7.48 4.96 24.47
C PRO A 515 -8.44 3.76 24.45
N LEU A 516 -7.99 2.60 24.93
CA LEU A 516 -8.81 1.38 25.05
C LEU A 516 -9.97 1.52 26.06
N ALA A 517 -9.85 2.37 27.08
CA ALA A 517 -10.96 2.68 27.97
C ALA A 517 -11.97 3.62 27.30
N GLN A 518 -11.49 4.63 26.56
CA GLN A 518 -12.33 5.56 25.81
C GLN A 518 -13.07 4.88 24.64
N SER A 519 -12.49 3.84 24.05
CA SER A 519 -13.12 3.03 23.00
C SER A 519 -14.16 2.03 23.54
N GLY A 520 -14.33 1.94 24.87
CA GLY A 520 -15.22 0.98 25.52
C GLY A 520 -14.68 -0.45 25.62
N ALA A 521 -13.40 -0.69 25.27
CA ALA A 521 -12.77 -2.00 25.44
C ALA A 521 -12.54 -2.32 26.93
N LEU A 522 -12.15 -1.31 27.71
CA LEU A 522 -11.91 -1.43 29.15
C LEU A 522 -12.98 -0.64 29.92
N LEU A 523 -13.73 -1.34 30.78
CA LEU A 523 -14.87 -0.76 31.50
C LEU A 523 -14.57 -0.66 33.00
N CYS A 524 -15.22 0.26 33.71
CA CYS A 524 -15.20 0.26 35.17
C CYS A 524 -15.97 -0.96 35.72
N SER A 525 -15.67 -1.35 36.96
CA SER A 525 -16.42 -2.40 37.66
C SER A 525 -17.92 -2.09 37.74
N SER A 526 -18.76 -3.12 37.91
CA SER A 526 -20.19 -2.91 38.17
C SER A 526 -20.40 -1.96 39.36
N GLY A 527 -21.27 -0.95 39.21
CA GLY A 527 -21.49 0.09 40.22
C GLY A 527 -20.58 1.33 40.06
N TYR A 528 -19.66 1.32 39.09
CA TYR A 528 -18.69 2.39 38.88
C TYR A 528 -18.79 2.94 37.46
N ALA A 529 -18.60 4.24 37.32
CA ALA A 529 -18.55 4.97 36.06
C ALA A 529 -17.27 5.81 35.96
N CYS A 530 -16.91 6.18 34.73
CA CYS A 530 -15.74 7.02 34.45
C CYS A 530 -16.06 8.50 34.72
N LYS A 531 -15.65 9.01 35.89
CA LYS A 531 -16.03 10.34 36.40
C LYS A 531 -14.83 11.26 36.59
N GLY A 532 -15.05 12.56 36.44
CA GLY A 532 -14.05 13.61 36.68
C GLY A 532 -13.88 14.57 35.50
N THR A 533 -12.85 15.42 35.55
CA THR A 533 -12.48 16.31 34.45
C THR A 533 -11.79 15.53 33.35
N ALA A 534 -12.16 15.76 32.09
CA ALA A 534 -11.50 15.16 30.94
C ALA A 534 -9.96 15.34 31.01
N GLY A 535 -9.22 14.26 30.77
CA GLY A 535 -7.77 14.18 30.97
C GLY A 535 -7.34 13.72 32.37
N SER A 536 -8.29 13.50 33.30
CA SER A 536 -8.03 12.99 34.66
C SER A 536 -9.22 12.19 35.24
N ARG A 537 -10.11 11.66 34.40
CA ARG A 537 -11.24 10.83 34.84
C ARG A 537 -10.77 9.51 35.43
N THR A 538 -11.46 9.05 36.46
CA THR A 538 -11.20 7.77 37.13
C THR A 538 -12.50 6.99 37.35
N CYS A 539 -12.39 5.68 37.52
CA CYS A 539 -13.52 4.83 37.89
C CYS A 539 -13.98 5.14 39.32
N GLN A 540 -15.11 5.83 39.45
CA GLN A 540 -15.73 6.24 40.72
C GLN A 540 -17.15 5.67 40.80
N ILE A 541 -17.76 5.68 41.98
CA ILE A 541 -19.13 5.16 42.15
C ILE A 541 -20.08 5.95 41.24
N ALA A 542 -20.88 5.22 40.45
CA ALA A 542 -21.84 5.78 39.52
C ALA A 542 -23.04 6.37 40.27
N GLN A 543 -23.68 7.43 39.75
CA GLN A 543 -24.88 8.02 40.37
C GLN A 543 -25.94 6.98 40.67
N CYS A 544 -26.19 6.05 39.74
CA CYS A 544 -27.16 4.98 39.89
C CYS A 544 -26.77 3.82 40.83
N ALA A 545 -25.69 3.99 41.62
CA ALA A 545 -25.25 3.05 42.64
C ALA A 545 -24.64 3.74 43.89
N ASP A 546 -24.82 5.06 44.06
CA ASP A 546 -24.17 5.82 45.13
C ASP A 546 -25.01 5.97 46.41
N GLY A 547 -26.26 5.50 46.39
CA GLY A 547 -27.17 5.55 47.53
C GLY A 547 -27.83 6.90 47.73
N LEU A 548 -27.71 7.83 46.78
CA LEU A 548 -28.24 9.18 46.84
C LEU A 548 -29.32 9.37 45.76
N ASP A 549 -30.42 10.00 46.16
CA ASP A 549 -31.45 10.48 45.23
C ASP A 549 -30.95 11.75 44.53
N ASN A 550 -30.28 11.58 43.39
CA ASN A 550 -29.54 12.65 42.73
C ASN A 550 -30.45 13.62 41.95
N ASN A 551 -31.66 13.18 41.57
CA ASN A 551 -32.68 14.04 40.95
C ASN A 551 -33.80 14.50 41.91
N SER A 552 -33.79 14.03 43.16
CA SER A 552 -34.76 14.36 44.21
C SER A 552 -36.21 13.96 43.89
N ASP A 553 -36.44 12.88 43.15
CA ASP A 553 -37.77 12.35 42.85
C ASP A 553 -38.28 11.31 43.88
N GLY A 554 -37.45 10.97 44.86
CA GLY A 554 -37.75 10.03 45.93
C GLY A 554 -37.46 8.57 45.57
N LYS A 555 -36.92 8.29 44.37
CA LYS A 555 -36.16 7.08 44.08
C LYS A 555 -34.68 7.36 44.34
N THR A 556 -33.78 6.39 44.15
CA THR A 556 -32.43 6.52 44.74
C THR A 556 -31.39 5.88 43.84
N ASP A 557 -31.64 4.68 43.33
CA ASP A 557 -30.65 3.97 42.52
C ASP A 557 -31.34 2.91 41.66
N TYR A 558 -30.57 2.34 40.74
CA TYR A 558 -30.93 1.08 40.07
C TYR A 558 -31.20 -0.03 41.11
N PRO A 559 -32.25 -0.86 40.95
CA PRO A 559 -33.19 -0.94 39.82
C PRO A 559 -34.48 -0.11 40.00
N ASN A 560 -34.62 0.63 41.10
CA ASN A 560 -35.90 1.26 41.48
C ASN A 560 -36.11 2.65 40.89
N ASP A 561 -35.04 3.24 40.35
CA ASP A 561 -34.99 4.57 39.76
C ASP A 561 -35.14 4.52 38.24
N ALA A 562 -36.02 5.36 37.69
CA ALA A 562 -36.30 5.42 36.26
C ALA A 562 -35.26 6.23 35.48
N GLY A 563 -34.45 7.04 36.18
CA GLY A 563 -33.24 7.68 35.64
C GLY A 563 -32.14 6.68 35.31
N CYS A 564 -32.17 5.48 35.90
CA CYS A 564 -31.07 4.54 35.86
C CYS A 564 -31.30 3.36 34.92
N SER A 565 -30.51 3.27 33.86
CA SER A 565 -30.54 2.11 32.94
C SER A 565 -29.78 0.89 33.46
N SER A 566 -28.77 1.11 34.31
CA SER A 566 -27.99 0.07 34.99
C SER A 566 -27.31 0.65 36.24
N SER A 567 -26.77 -0.22 37.11
CA SER A 567 -25.98 0.21 38.27
C SER A 567 -24.64 0.88 37.91
N SER A 568 -24.18 0.78 36.65
CA SER A 568 -22.94 1.44 36.20
C SER A 568 -23.20 2.74 35.43
N ASP A 569 -24.46 3.15 35.32
CA ASP A 569 -24.86 4.40 34.67
C ASP A 569 -24.59 5.59 35.60
N ASP A 570 -23.99 6.66 35.07
CA ASP A 570 -23.72 7.88 35.84
C ASP A 570 -24.77 8.96 35.64
N THR A 571 -25.88 8.63 34.98
CA THR A 571 -26.97 9.55 34.73
C THR A 571 -28.22 9.09 35.43
N GLU A 572 -28.66 9.85 36.43
CA GLU A 572 -29.90 9.60 37.17
C GLU A 572 -30.81 10.83 37.03
N THR A 573 -31.06 11.29 35.80
CA THR A 573 -31.70 12.61 35.58
C THR A 573 -33.21 12.56 35.35
N THR A 574 -33.80 11.38 35.14
CA THR A 574 -35.20 11.23 34.75
C THR A 574 -36.12 11.20 35.98
N VAL A 575 -37.04 12.15 36.06
CA VAL A 575 -38.04 12.26 37.14
C VAL A 575 -39.37 11.67 36.69
N CYS A 576 -39.90 10.70 37.43
CA CYS A 576 -41.21 10.07 37.15
C CYS A 576 -42.24 10.33 38.25
N PRO A 577 -43.54 10.52 37.91
CA PRO A 577 -44.17 10.37 36.60
C PRO A 577 -44.08 11.61 35.67
N GLY A 578 -43.88 11.39 34.37
CA GLY A 578 -43.71 12.44 33.33
C GLY A 578 -43.61 11.90 31.90
N ALA A 579 -43.59 12.79 30.89
CA ALA A 579 -43.60 12.41 29.47
C ALA A 579 -42.29 11.76 28.96
N GLN A 580 -41.28 11.63 29.81
CA GLN A 580 -39.99 11.03 29.49
C GLN A 580 -39.76 9.72 30.27
N CYS A 581 -40.79 9.20 30.92
CA CYS A 581 -40.67 7.97 31.69
C CYS A 581 -40.46 6.76 30.76
N PRO A 582 -39.50 5.88 31.08
CA PRO A 582 -39.38 4.56 30.48
C PRO A 582 -40.68 3.77 30.66
N VAL A 583 -40.93 2.83 29.75
CA VAL A 583 -42.12 1.96 29.73
C VAL A 583 -42.41 1.40 31.12
N CYS A 584 -41.41 0.79 31.78
CA CYS A 584 -41.54 0.20 33.12
C CYS A 584 -41.70 1.19 34.29
N SER A 585 -41.88 2.49 34.01
CA SER A 585 -42.21 3.51 35.01
C SER A 585 -43.18 4.59 34.48
N ASN A 586 -43.94 4.30 33.42
CA ASN A 586 -44.79 5.28 32.74
C ASN A 586 -46.26 5.26 33.19
N THR A 587 -46.64 4.38 34.11
CA THR A 587 -48.01 4.19 34.65
C THR A 587 -49.03 3.63 33.67
N VAL A 588 -48.57 3.00 32.59
CA VAL A 588 -49.37 2.36 31.55
C VAL A 588 -49.01 0.88 31.49
N ASP A 589 -50.02 0.01 31.54
CA ASP A 589 -49.88 -1.42 31.24
C ASP A 589 -49.71 -1.58 29.72
N ASP A 590 -48.46 -1.53 29.23
CA ASP A 590 -48.13 -1.51 27.80
C ASP A 590 -48.19 -2.92 27.17
N ASP A 591 -48.13 -3.99 27.96
CA ASP A 591 -48.25 -5.38 27.50
C ASP A 591 -49.63 -6.04 27.74
N ALA A 592 -50.53 -5.33 28.43
CA ALA A 592 -51.91 -5.69 28.76
C ALA A 592 -52.06 -6.94 29.66
N ASP A 593 -51.07 -7.22 30.53
CA ASP A 593 -51.08 -8.36 31.45
C ASP A 593 -51.70 -8.06 32.83
N ALA A 594 -52.15 -6.82 33.03
CA ALA A 594 -52.74 -6.24 34.25
C ALA A 594 -51.74 -5.95 35.38
N GLN A 595 -50.44 -6.05 35.12
CA GLN A 595 -49.38 -5.41 35.89
C GLN A 595 -48.95 -4.14 35.13
N ILE A 596 -48.58 -3.08 35.85
CA ILE A 596 -48.47 -1.73 35.24
C ILE A 596 -47.02 -1.27 35.09
N ASP A 597 -46.15 -1.53 36.07
CA ASP A 597 -44.78 -0.99 36.09
C ASP A 597 -43.94 -1.79 37.10
N TYR A 598 -42.61 -1.62 37.06
CA TYR A 598 -41.71 -2.09 38.11
C TYR A 598 -42.06 -1.49 39.49
N PRO A 599 -42.02 -2.24 40.60
CA PRO A 599 -41.63 -3.65 40.74
C PRO A 599 -42.82 -4.62 40.68
N THR A 600 -44.01 -4.10 40.35
CA THR A 600 -45.24 -4.89 40.38
C THR A 600 -45.33 -5.77 39.14
N ASP A 601 -44.87 -5.26 38.01
CA ASP A 601 -44.73 -6.01 36.78
C ASP A 601 -43.41 -6.80 36.77
N VAL A 602 -43.56 -8.13 36.71
CA VAL A 602 -42.47 -9.10 36.63
C VAL A 602 -41.77 -9.11 35.26
N SER A 603 -42.38 -8.56 34.22
CA SER A 603 -41.78 -8.38 32.89
C SER A 603 -40.73 -7.25 32.89
N CYS A 604 -40.84 -6.33 33.84
CA CYS A 604 -39.90 -5.23 34.05
C CYS A 604 -38.73 -5.65 34.95
N THR A 605 -37.51 -5.58 34.41
CA THR A 605 -36.28 -5.90 35.17
C THR A 605 -35.81 -4.73 36.04
N SER A 606 -36.22 -3.49 35.72
CA SER A 606 -35.97 -2.26 36.48
C SER A 606 -36.93 -1.15 36.06
N ALA A 607 -37.08 -0.11 36.88
CA ALA A 607 -37.88 1.08 36.55
C ALA A 607 -37.32 1.88 35.35
N GLY A 608 -36.01 1.81 35.11
CA GLY A 608 -35.36 2.43 33.95
C GLY A 608 -35.54 1.69 32.63
N HIS A 609 -36.17 0.50 32.63
CA HIS A 609 -36.32 -0.32 31.44
C HIS A 609 -37.45 0.19 30.54
N ASN A 610 -37.24 0.14 29.22
CA ASN A 610 -38.15 0.71 28.23
C ASN A 610 -38.94 -0.37 27.45
N SER A 611 -39.20 -1.52 28.07
CA SER A 611 -40.06 -2.56 27.50
C SER A 611 -40.62 -3.51 28.57
N GLU A 612 -41.90 -3.89 28.40
CA GLU A 612 -42.66 -4.89 29.17
C GLU A 612 -42.89 -6.20 28.38
N ALA A 613 -42.34 -6.33 27.16
CA ALA A 613 -42.85 -7.30 26.19
C ALA A 613 -42.39 -8.77 26.34
N CYS A 614 -41.29 -9.07 27.07
CA CYS A 614 -40.74 -10.43 27.13
C CYS A 614 -40.89 -11.07 28.51
N ARG A 615 -41.63 -12.18 28.55
CA ARG A 615 -41.92 -12.96 29.76
C ARG A 615 -40.78 -13.95 30.10
N SER A 616 -39.58 -13.44 30.34
CA SER A 616 -38.45 -14.22 30.88
C SER A 616 -38.25 -13.87 32.36
N THR A 617 -38.08 -14.89 33.21
CA THR A 617 -37.76 -14.71 34.63
C THR A 617 -36.31 -14.28 34.79
N GLU A 618 -35.46 -14.58 33.80
CA GLU A 618 -34.12 -14.03 33.66
C GLU A 618 -34.14 -12.59 33.16
N GLN A 619 -33.07 -11.85 33.49
CA GLN A 619 -32.88 -10.51 32.94
C GLN A 619 -32.79 -10.57 31.41
N VAL A 620 -33.65 -9.82 30.72
CA VAL A 620 -33.53 -9.61 29.28
C VAL A 620 -32.33 -8.72 29.00
N ILE A 621 -31.30 -9.26 28.35
CA ILE A 621 -30.04 -8.56 28.12
C ILE A 621 -30.16 -7.76 26.82
N THR A 622 -30.05 -6.43 26.90
CA THR A 622 -29.97 -5.61 25.69
C THR A 622 -28.60 -5.75 25.04
N LEU A 623 -28.56 -6.17 23.78
CA LEU A 623 -27.33 -6.27 23.01
C LEU A 623 -26.89 -4.86 22.61
N THR A 624 -25.76 -4.46 23.16
CA THR A 624 -25.11 -3.18 22.85
C THR A 624 -23.70 -3.36 22.30
N GLN A 625 -23.22 -4.61 22.21
CA GLN A 625 -21.86 -4.96 21.81
C GLN A 625 -21.84 -6.00 20.68
N PRO A 626 -20.75 -6.07 19.88
CA PRO A 626 -20.63 -7.05 18.79
C PRO A 626 -20.52 -8.49 19.29
N ALA A 627 -20.05 -8.70 20.51
CA ALA A 627 -19.98 -10.00 21.16
C ALA A 627 -20.48 -9.86 22.60
N THR A 628 -21.40 -10.74 23.00
CA THR A 628 -21.98 -10.79 24.35
C THR A 628 -21.86 -12.21 24.88
N ALA A 629 -21.29 -12.36 26.08
CA ALA A 629 -21.25 -13.65 26.74
C ALA A 629 -22.65 -14.03 27.29
N GLY A 630 -23.01 -15.30 27.17
CA GLY A 630 -24.24 -15.85 27.71
C GLY A 630 -23.99 -17.19 28.40
N ASP A 631 -24.86 -17.57 29.33
CA ASP A 631 -24.79 -18.86 30.02
C ASP A 631 -26.17 -19.37 30.41
N THR A 632 -26.65 -20.38 29.69
CA THR A 632 -27.95 -21.01 29.97
C THR A 632 -27.91 -21.99 31.13
N THR A 633 -26.75 -22.30 31.75
CA THR A 633 -26.66 -23.35 32.79
C THR A 633 -27.53 -23.10 34.01
N ASN A 634 -27.72 -21.84 34.41
CA ASN A 634 -28.53 -21.46 35.57
C ASN A 634 -29.89 -20.84 35.21
N ALA A 635 -30.19 -20.67 33.92
CA ALA A 635 -31.46 -20.11 33.48
C ALA A 635 -32.64 -21.07 33.70
N ILE A 636 -33.84 -20.53 33.56
CA ILE A 636 -35.12 -21.20 33.63
C ILE A 636 -35.63 -21.40 32.19
N HIS A 637 -36.56 -22.33 32.00
CA HIS A 637 -37.27 -22.46 30.75
C HIS A 637 -38.65 -21.83 30.90
N ASP A 638 -38.80 -20.59 30.43
CA ASP A 638 -40.06 -19.85 30.53
C ASP A 638 -40.47 -19.11 29.28
N VAL A 639 -39.57 -18.96 28.30
CA VAL A 639 -39.88 -18.44 26.98
C VAL A 639 -40.12 -19.58 26.00
N ARG A 640 -41.39 -19.90 25.75
CA ARG A 640 -41.78 -20.90 24.75
C ARG A 640 -41.92 -20.30 23.36
N ASN A 641 -41.10 -20.76 22.43
CA ASN A 641 -41.18 -20.44 21.01
C ASN A 641 -41.36 -21.71 20.16
N SER A 642 -41.58 -21.57 18.85
CA SER A 642 -41.82 -22.71 17.94
C SER A 642 -40.55 -23.28 17.29
N CYS A 643 -39.36 -22.80 17.65
CA CYS A 643 -38.08 -23.22 17.08
C CYS A 643 -37.50 -24.45 17.78
N SER A 644 -37.82 -24.69 19.05
CA SER A 644 -37.44 -25.90 19.76
C SER A 644 -38.54 -26.97 19.76
N SER A 645 -38.18 -28.21 20.11
CA SER A 645 -39.16 -29.31 20.16
C SER A 645 -40.28 -29.02 21.16
N SER A 646 -41.52 -29.43 20.86
CA SER A 646 -42.69 -29.17 21.73
C SER A 646 -42.64 -29.85 23.11
N THR A 647 -41.60 -30.67 23.35
CA THR A 647 -41.28 -31.34 24.62
C THR A 647 -40.01 -30.82 25.26
N SER A 648 -39.38 -29.76 24.72
CA SER A 648 -38.19 -29.14 25.27
C SER A 648 -38.50 -28.55 26.65
N THR A 649 -37.61 -28.83 27.60
CA THR A 649 -37.53 -28.14 28.91
C THR A 649 -36.18 -27.47 29.06
N SER A 650 -35.51 -27.23 27.93
CA SER A 650 -34.18 -26.63 27.89
C SER A 650 -34.24 -25.20 28.34
N LYS A 651 -33.23 -24.80 29.09
CA LYS A 651 -33.13 -23.45 29.66
C LYS A 651 -32.92 -22.44 28.54
N ASP A 652 -33.52 -21.27 28.67
CA ASP A 652 -33.48 -20.22 27.66
C ASP A 652 -32.88 -18.91 28.21
N LEU A 653 -32.34 -18.08 27.32
CA LEU A 653 -31.93 -16.72 27.61
C LEU A 653 -32.48 -15.80 26.52
N THR A 654 -33.04 -14.68 26.95
CA THR A 654 -33.64 -13.70 26.05
C THR A 654 -32.78 -12.45 25.97
N TYR A 655 -32.50 -12.04 24.74
CA TYR A 655 -31.75 -10.85 24.41
C TYR A 655 -32.62 -9.86 23.66
N ARG A 656 -32.42 -8.57 23.89
CA ARG A 656 -33.10 -7.49 23.16
C ARG A 656 -32.15 -6.84 22.16
N LEU A 657 -32.65 -6.59 20.96
CA LEU A 657 -31.93 -5.97 19.85
C LEU A 657 -32.69 -4.72 19.40
N ASP A 658 -32.11 -3.55 19.62
CA ASP A 658 -32.63 -2.30 19.06
C ASP A 658 -31.89 -2.00 17.75
N LEU A 659 -32.58 -2.22 16.63
CA LEU A 659 -31.99 -2.18 15.31
C LEU A 659 -32.46 -0.92 14.55
N PRO A 660 -31.55 -0.17 13.90
CA PRO A 660 -31.93 0.69 12.80
C PRO A 660 -32.42 -0.17 11.63
N ALA A 661 -32.94 0.45 10.56
CA ALA A 661 -33.24 -0.32 9.36
C ALA A 661 -31.95 -0.96 8.83
N THR A 662 -31.93 -2.28 8.66
CA THR A 662 -30.73 -3.04 8.25
C THR A 662 -30.93 -3.68 6.88
N THR A 663 -29.86 -3.72 6.08
CA THR A 663 -29.80 -4.55 4.87
C THR A 663 -29.47 -5.99 5.21
N THR A 664 -28.56 -6.21 6.17
CA THR A 664 -28.23 -7.54 6.69
C THR A 664 -28.04 -7.51 8.21
N LEU A 665 -28.45 -8.59 8.87
CA LEU A 665 -28.16 -8.88 10.27
C LEU A 665 -27.78 -10.36 10.39
N THR A 666 -26.58 -10.63 10.87
CA THR A 666 -26.06 -11.95 11.16
C THR A 666 -25.87 -12.11 12.67
N LEU A 667 -26.43 -13.19 13.21
CA LEU A 667 -26.32 -13.57 14.61
C LEU A 667 -25.65 -14.95 14.67
N SER A 668 -24.61 -15.10 15.48
CA SER A 668 -23.90 -16.37 15.62
C SER A 668 -23.55 -16.72 17.06
N LEU A 669 -23.60 -18.00 17.39
CA LEU A 669 -23.19 -18.57 18.67
C LEU A 669 -21.86 -19.28 18.50
N THR A 670 -20.92 -18.98 19.39
CA THR A 670 -19.58 -19.59 19.45
C THR A 670 -19.27 -20.00 20.89
N ASN A 671 -18.18 -20.75 21.10
CA ASN A 671 -17.73 -21.16 22.44
C ASN A 671 -18.79 -21.89 23.29
N LYS A 672 -19.63 -22.72 22.66
CA LYS A 672 -20.68 -23.48 23.33
C LYS A 672 -20.44 -24.98 23.26
N SER A 673 -20.94 -25.70 24.27
CA SER A 673 -20.94 -27.17 24.31
C SER A 673 -22.34 -27.77 24.16
N MET A 674 -23.38 -26.92 24.13
CA MET A 674 -24.76 -27.33 23.90
C MET A 674 -25.15 -27.30 22.41
N ASP A 675 -26.04 -28.22 22.05
CA ASP A 675 -26.83 -28.15 20.81
C ASP A 675 -27.91 -27.09 21.01
N SER A 676 -27.92 -26.03 20.21
CA SER A 676 -28.62 -24.79 20.50
C SER A 676 -29.52 -24.34 19.36
N THR A 677 -30.65 -23.73 19.70
CA THR A 677 -31.49 -23.02 18.75
C THR A 677 -31.54 -21.53 19.04
N MET A 678 -31.66 -20.75 17.97
CA MET A 678 -31.89 -19.31 18.02
C MET A 678 -33.25 -18.97 17.42
N ALA A 679 -34.07 -18.25 18.17
CA ALA A 679 -35.36 -17.72 17.72
C ALA A 679 -35.32 -16.19 17.71
N LEU A 680 -35.38 -15.57 16.53
CA LEU A 680 -35.53 -14.12 16.41
C LEU A 680 -37.02 -13.77 16.40
N MET A 681 -37.46 -13.06 17.41
CA MET A 681 -38.82 -12.63 17.68
C MET A 681 -39.01 -11.14 17.33
N ASN A 682 -40.26 -10.75 17.08
CA ASN A 682 -40.64 -9.36 16.87
C ASN A 682 -40.72 -8.58 18.20
N ALA A 683 -41.08 -7.29 18.13
CA ALA A 683 -41.22 -6.40 19.29
C ALA A 683 -42.20 -6.87 20.38
N THR A 684 -43.10 -7.81 20.09
CA THR A 684 -44.07 -8.34 21.07
C THR A 684 -43.58 -9.58 21.79
N CYS A 685 -42.39 -10.11 21.46
CA CYS A 685 -41.78 -11.33 22.03
C CYS A 685 -42.62 -12.62 21.96
N GLY A 686 -43.89 -12.57 21.51
CA GLY A 686 -44.79 -13.69 21.33
C GLY A 686 -45.15 -13.93 19.86
N GLY A 687 -45.69 -15.12 19.59
CA GLY A 687 -46.12 -15.53 18.26
C GLY A 687 -45.08 -16.38 17.51
N VAL A 688 -45.18 -16.38 16.18
CA VAL A 688 -44.25 -17.14 15.32
C VAL A 688 -42.95 -16.34 15.19
N PRO A 689 -41.78 -16.93 15.49
CA PRO A 689 -40.48 -16.30 15.29
C PRO A 689 -40.31 -15.84 13.84
N ILE A 690 -39.71 -14.66 13.65
CA ILE A 690 -39.26 -14.17 12.34
C ILE A 690 -38.26 -15.15 11.75
N VAL A 691 -37.45 -15.75 12.62
CA VAL A 691 -36.43 -16.72 12.27
C VAL A 691 -36.41 -17.82 13.31
N CYS A 692 -36.38 -19.06 12.83
CA CYS A 692 -35.93 -20.20 13.59
C CYS A 692 -34.66 -20.75 12.96
N SER A 693 -33.58 -20.80 13.74
CA SER A 693 -32.31 -21.33 13.29
C SER A 693 -31.87 -22.48 14.20
N ASP A 694 -31.70 -23.65 13.56
CA ASP A 694 -30.99 -24.84 14.06
C ASP A 694 -29.67 -25.04 13.28
N PRO A 695 -29.02 -23.94 12.86
CA PRO A 695 -27.57 -23.83 13.00
C PRO A 695 -27.14 -22.69 13.94
N ASP A 696 -25.88 -22.76 14.38
CA ASP A 696 -25.17 -21.79 15.23
C ASP A 696 -25.02 -20.38 14.62
N THR A 697 -25.53 -20.14 13.41
CA THR A 697 -25.48 -18.85 12.74
C THR A 697 -26.72 -18.64 11.88
N THR A 698 -27.35 -17.47 12.00
CA THR A 698 -28.47 -17.07 11.14
C THR A 698 -28.25 -15.69 10.56
N THR A 699 -28.71 -15.47 9.33
CA THR A 699 -28.64 -14.18 8.65
C THR A 699 -30.00 -13.77 8.14
N GLN A 700 -30.41 -12.54 8.46
CA GLN A 700 -31.64 -11.92 8.01
C GLN A 700 -31.35 -10.70 7.16
N SER A 701 -32.24 -10.45 6.21
CA SER A 701 -32.12 -9.34 5.27
C SER A 701 -33.31 -8.42 5.39
N ASN A 702 -33.07 -7.12 5.24
CA ASN A 702 -34.09 -6.08 5.15
C ASN A 702 -35.01 -6.01 6.39
N LEU A 703 -34.44 -6.05 7.59
CA LEU A 703 -35.22 -5.80 8.81
C LEU A 703 -35.53 -4.30 8.93
N ALA A 704 -36.77 -4.00 9.28
CA ALA A 704 -37.20 -2.64 9.56
C ALA A 704 -36.53 -2.12 10.84
N ALA A 705 -36.49 -0.80 11.01
CA ALA A 705 -36.06 -0.22 12.28
C ALA A 705 -37.07 -0.59 13.37
N GLY A 706 -36.57 -1.03 14.52
CA GLY A 706 -37.40 -1.41 15.65
C GLY A 706 -36.67 -2.31 16.64
N THR A 707 -37.43 -2.70 17.66
CA THR A 707 -36.96 -3.61 18.71
C THR A 707 -37.33 -5.05 18.35
N TYR A 708 -36.36 -5.95 18.52
CA TYR A 708 -36.46 -7.38 18.28
C TYR A 708 -35.94 -8.13 19.51
N TYR A 709 -36.32 -9.40 19.65
CA TYR A 709 -35.79 -10.24 20.73
C TYR A 709 -35.19 -11.51 20.17
N LEU A 710 -34.03 -11.90 20.68
CA LEU A 710 -33.40 -13.17 20.34
C LEU A 710 -33.50 -14.09 21.55
N VAL A 711 -34.15 -15.23 21.38
CA VAL A 711 -34.18 -16.29 22.38
C VAL A 711 -33.14 -17.32 21.99
N VAL A 712 -32.23 -17.61 22.91
CA VAL A 712 -31.21 -18.65 22.79
C VAL A 712 -31.55 -19.78 23.75
N GLU A 713 -31.70 -20.99 23.25
CA GLU A 713 -32.07 -22.15 24.05
C GLU A 713 -31.34 -23.42 23.59
N GLY A 714 -31.40 -24.48 24.38
CA GLY A 714 -30.95 -25.81 23.96
C GLY A 714 -31.98 -26.54 23.11
N TYR A 715 -31.57 -27.17 22.01
CA TYR A 715 -32.49 -27.90 21.10
C TYR A 715 -33.17 -29.12 21.76
N SER A 716 -32.46 -29.81 22.68
CA SER A 716 -32.92 -31.01 23.39
C SER A 716 -32.92 -30.83 24.91
N THR A 717 -33.74 -31.62 25.61
CA THR A 717 -34.16 -31.49 27.03
C THR A 717 -33.07 -31.33 28.11
N THR A 718 -31.79 -31.31 27.76
CA THR A 718 -30.63 -31.14 28.67
C THR A 718 -29.56 -30.15 28.17
N GLY A 719 -29.79 -29.44 27.06
CA GLY A 719 -28.80 -28.52 26.48
C GLY A 719 -28.68 -27.23 27.29
N ALA A 720 -27.58 -27.05 28.01
CA ALA A 720 -27.21 -25.79 28.64
C ALA A 720 -25.68 -25.65 28.69
N SER A 721 -25.15 -24.49 28.31
CA SER A 721 -23.72 -24.18 28.40
C SER A 721 -23.50 -22.67 28.37
N PRO A 722 -22.31 -22.21 28.79
CA PRO A 722 -21.79 -20.91 28.37
C PRO A 722 -21.70 -20.83 26.83
N PHE A 723 -21.81 -19.62 26.29
CA PHE A 723 -21.64 -19.31 24.88
C PHE A 723 -21.22 -17.85 24.67
N SER A 724 -20.78 -17.53 23.47
CA SER A 724 -20.54 -16.17 22.99
C SER A 724 -21.46 -15.88 21.81
N LEU A 725 -22.37 -14.93 21.99
CA LEU A 725 -23.30 -14.44 20.98
C LEU A 725 -22.67 -13.26 20.23
N ASN A 726 -22.44 -13.43 18.93
CA ASN A 726 -21.89 -12.40 18.07
C ASN A 726 -22.97 -11.80 17.17
N VAL A 727 -22.90 -10.49 16.98
CA VAL A 727 -23.82 -9.69 16.17
C VAL A 727 -23.00 -8.93 15.13
N VAL A 728 -23.32 -9.14 13.85
CA VAL A 728 -22.70 -8.42 12.74
C VAL A 728 -23.79 -8.01 11.76
N GLY A 729 -23.77 -6.78 11.24
CA GLY A 729 -24.78 -6.38 10.25
C GLY A 729 -24.42 -5.15 9.44
N LYS A 730 -25.25 -4.91 8.43
CA LYS A 730 -25.19 -3.73 7.57
C LYS A 730 -26.43 -2.87 7.73
N ILE A 731 -26.22 -1.58 7.95
CA ILE A 731 -27.27 -0.57 8.10
C ILE A 731 -27.74 -0.13 6.71
N ALA A 732 -29.06 0.04 6.54
CA ALA A 732 -29.64 0.54 5.31
C ALA A 732 -29.23 2.00 5.03
N ASN A 733 -29.07 2.35 3.75
CA ASN A 733 -28.66 3.69 3.35
C ASN A 733 -29.69 4.73 3.82
N GLY A 734 -29.23 5.83 4.42
CA GLY A 734 -30.08 6.87 5.00
C GLY A 734 -30.72 6.51 6.36
N ALA A 735 -30.48 5.31 6.90
CA ALA A 735 -30.94 4.95 8.24
C ALA A 735 -29.98 5.46 9.32
N SER A 736 -30.50 5.61 10.54
CA SER A 736 -29.71 6.07 11.69
C SER A 736 -28.59 5.09 12.02
N CYS A 737 -27.41 5.63 12.33
CA CYS A 737 -26.24 4.88 12.76
C CYS A 737 -25.86 5.20 14.22
N GLU A 738 -26.86 5.50 15.05
CA GLU A 738 -26.67 5.90 16.46
C GLU A 738 -27.15 4.86 17.47
N SER A 739 -27.63 3.69 17.01
CA SER A 739 -27.97 2.63 17.95
C SER A 739 -26.70 2.15 18.69
N PRO A 740 -26.81 1.64 19.93
CA PRO A 740 -25.67 1.10 20.66
C PRO A 740 -24.85 0.07 19.86
N LEU A 741 -25.53 -0.81 19.10
CA LEU A 741 -24.89 -1.78 18.21
C LEU A 741 -24.18 -1.13 17.00
N ALA A 742 -24.65 0.01 16.50
CA ALA A 742 -23.94 0.76 15.47
C ALA A 742 -22.70 1.46 16.03
N LEU A 743 -22.83 2.07 17.22
CA LEU A 743 -21.72 2.73 17.92
C LEU A 743 -20.65 1.74 18.37
N SER A 744 -21.03 0.51 18.70
CA SER A 744 -20.10 -0.56 19.06
C SER A 744 -19.39 -1.21 17.87
N GLY A 745 -19.72 -0.80 16.64
CA GLY A 745 -19.19 -1.39 15.41
C GLY A 745 -19.81 -2.73 14.99
N ALA A 746 -20.83 -3.23 15.72
CA ALA A 746 -21.54 -4.46 15.35
C ALA A 746 -22.35 -4.26 14.06
N LEU A 747 -22.93 -3.07 13.88
CA LEU A 747 -23.64 -2.67 12.67
C LEU A 747 -22.85 -1.59 11.94
N THR A 748 -22.52 -1.82 10.67
CA THR A 748 -21.74 -0.88 9.86
C THR A 748 -22.53 -0.40 8.65
N CYS A 749 -22.22 0.79 8.13
CA CYS A 749 -22.81 1.23 6.88
C CYS A 749 -22.37 0.33 5.70
N ASN A 750 -23.13 0.36 4.61
CA ASN A 750 -22.76 -0.33 3.37
C ASN A 750 -21.45 0.25 2.79
N THR A 751 -20.78 -0.54 1.96
CA THR A 751 -19.54 -0.12 1.28
C THR A 751 -19.76 1.19 0.52
N GLY A 752 -18.89 2.18 0.75
CA GLY A 752 -19.00 3.52 0.18
C GLY A 752 -19.88 4.50 0.97
N TYR A 753 -20.38 4.10 2.15
CA TYR A 753 -21.16 4.96 3.04
C TYR A 753 -20.49 4.98 4.43
N THR A 754 -20.53 6.13 5.08
CA THR A 754 -20.04 6.34 6.45
C THR A 754 -21.14 6.93 7.32
N CYS A 755 -21.00 6.75 8.64
CA CYS A 755 -21.94 7.34 9.59
C CYS A 755 -21.65 8.85 9.70
N GLN A 756 -22.48 9.68 9.07
CA GLN A 756 -22.25 11.13 8.98
C GLN A 756 -23.35 11.94 9.67
N GLY A 757 -22.98 13.13 10.14
CA GLY A 757 -23.88 14.11 10.76
C GLY A 757 -23.51 14.48 12.20
N THR A 758 -24.36 15.31 12.81
CA THR A 758 -24.27 15.68 14.23
C THR A 758 -24.80 14.57 15.12
N ALA A 759 -24.16 14.36 16.27
CA ALA A 759 -24.62 13.39 17.27
C ALA A 759 -26.08 13.70 17.69
N GLY A 760 -26.92 12.67 17.73
CA GLY A 760 -28.37 12.75 17.88
C GLY A 760 -29.14 12.77 16.55
N SER A 761 -28.45 12.76 15.40
CA SER A 761 -29.07 12.75 14.07
C SER A 761 -28.22 12.11 12.96
N ARG A 762 -27.22 11.30 13.30
CA ARG A 762 -26.32 10.68 12.30
C ARG A 762 -27.01 9.60 11.49
N THR A 763 -26.68 9.54 10.21
CA THR A 763 -27.20 8.53 9.27
C THR A 763 -26.11 7.99 8.35
N CYS A 764 -26.33 6.81 7.77
CA CYS A 764 -25.42 6.27 6.75
C CYS A 764 -25.55 7.05 5.43
N ALA A 765 -24.56 7.88 5.13
CA ALA A 765 -24.47 8.72 3.93
C ALA A 765 -23.15 8.47 3.19
N MET A 766 -23.11 8.76 1.89
CA MET A 766 -21.90 8.63 1.06
C MET A 766 -20.86 9.67 1.43
#